data_AF-A0A6G1M4H2-F1
#
_entry.id   AF-A0A6G1M4H2-F1
#
_cell.length_a   1.000
_cell.length_b   1.000
_cell.length_c   1.000
_cell.angle_alpha   90.00
_cell.angle_beta   90.00
_cell.angle_gamma   90.00
#
_symmetry.space_group_name_H-M   'P 1'
#
loop_
_entity.id
_entity.type
_entity.pdbx_description
1 polymer ?
#
loop_
_entity_poly.entity_id
_entity_poly.type
_entity_poly.pdbx_seq_one_letter_code
_entity_poly.pdbx_strand_id
1 'polypeptide(L)'
;MSPKTPTSAGFPKRPLHSPISPLTPDSPLYPDGVFSHIWLRKHLYLQPCAFVSFHEFAVVPAAQEEAVDRALAASINEMKRAFLADPRKIKFAVVLIAQKTLLEAPSIENRFAMIRRLTSLDTKNSLFFLPAKASSVELQQLAKSVELSLTPTAIEFYRELSKHARRKRSRSSAPVATVPPSSMSQTLSNTGWTVRYEMKLALFAEFRAEMDAAIRHYETAYEALLEVFETTNNWSPRWNDIRLLADVMAARTIRCYIYFENGTLAARRWETHRRRMADILDRKGAGTSTYGWAAWEARWAVIMATIVHGSKIFTPDPKANDIPHFYAPIDKSIKVDERVSAIEHLHHAGFYWMMAVSFSKLHKRRVDRLPESDSPVDLYLVKAPEEEQQVDLLSATIRYLNAGAATFVEKGQSRLRSRVLFELAQLEMSRENWQVALDSLKIGLRSWRADRWTPEILKEALTLARGCALKISDAASALTTSLELHSKVLPEGTQVPELSSCLTDIEGGVQGETTLAIRAPDILPVISAEYAFLATEVSVGELAISQLVLKSQAQSGSPHLTLHEVKVEYKGMLKPLVIRHETVEGASDFQDMKSKLKEITPSDGKKAYVEGVADLALNPGQIKVFELSSPLREHGDARVISITLTLRGEGYDIDLIIDIDDYNPLLLKTKKAYVWKYTNSVLTKVPLKTYRPMYLKILPRPPRLMVKILRLDDPVYIGEPIRIALGVVNEEDEEVDARMKIRILGYPDEIPLITWDRTETSDAIEDDPETPYQLGRIAPSEEIRRSFTIPSAILEAEVSLEVISLYVLTSDPETQISKTVKLPPFHVRRPFRTKFDFSPSVHLKKWPNMFRLSAEEADRESHEDVPKGLTQKWVFKCQISLMEAGALVLDGFVCDVANVQGGIVCQISRADEVNEQGYELKPDSIVDIIYILEITKHALEDRRSSDIDLDLKVKWQRPGGEIVVTPLAVPRLLIPGSEPRVLAEASPYTPDTNTINLTYTLENPTMHVLTFNVSMDPSDTFHFEGPKQPGVQLMPLTRLVMEYRIYPRIKHDWIRATLRVVDKYYNKNLRIAATDGVKAADKGGLLVWVP
;
A
#
# COMPACT_ATOMS: atom_id res chain seq x y z
N MET A 1 22.75 49.90 48.19
CA MET A 1 23.66 50.89 47.59
C MET A 1 22.90 51.66 46.52
N SER A 2 22.78 52.98 46.69
CA SER A 2 21.99 53.88 45.85
C SER A 2 22.51 53.96 44.40
N PRO A 3 21.65 54.18 43.39
CA PRO A 3 22.10 54.36 42.01
C PRO A 3 22.73 55.75 41.84
N LYS A 4 24.01 55.79 41.45
CA LYS A 4 24.66 57.03 41.03
C LYS A 4 24.24 57.38 39.61
N THR A 5 23.89 58.65 39.41
CA THR A 5 23.65 59.33 38.13
C THR A 5 24.84 59.15 37.17
N PRO A 6 24.59 58.97 35.86
CA PRO A 6 25.65 58.85 34.88
C PRO A 6 26.20 60.25 34.52
N THR A 7 27.46 60.51 34.87
CA THR A 7 28.25 61.60 34.29
C THR A 7 28.52 61.32 32.81
N SER A 8 28.36 62.35 31.98
CA SER A 8 28.71 62.34 30.56
C SER A 8 30.19 62.00 30.35
N ALA A 9 30.47 60.77 29.93
CA ALA A 9 31.72 60.39 29.31
C ALA A 9 31.41 59.98 27.87
N GLY A 10 32.15 60.57 26.94
CA GLY A 10 31.88 60.58 25.50
C GLY A 10 31.66 59.21 24.86
N PHE A 11 31.09 59.26 23.64
CA PHE A 11 30.89 58.12 22.74
C PHE A 11 31.97 57.03 22.93
N PRO A 12 31.59 55.76 23.16
CA PRO A 12 32.57 54.70 23.36
C PRO A 12 33.50 54.64 22.14
N LYS A 13 34.80 54.89 22.37
CA LYS A 13 35.85 54.64 21.37
C LYS A 13 35.63 53.21 20.85
N ARG A 14 35.44 53.07 19.53
CA ARG A 14 35.28 51.73 18.92
C ARG A 14 36.41 50.84 19.42
N PRO A 15 36.12 49.67 20.03
CA PRO A 15 37.17 48.80 20.54
C PRO A 15 38.10 48.40 19.39
N LEU A 16 39.42 48.53 19.62
CA LEU A 16 40.47 48.31 18.61
C LEU A 16 40.45 46.85 18.08
N HIS A 17 40.05 45.92 18.95
CA HIS A 17 39.95 44.49 18.67
C HIS A 17 38.59 43.92 19.10
N SER A 18 38.24 42.77 18.52
CA SER A 18 37.01 42.05 18.85
C SER A 18 37.02 41.64 20.34
N PRO A 19 35.88 41.72 21.07
CA PRO A 19 35.83 41.38 22.50
C PRO A 19 36.20 39.92 22.80
N ILE A 20 36.09 39.04 21.80
CA ILE A 20 36.49 37.62 21.84
C ILE A 20 37.84 37.36 21.13
N SER A 21 38.71 38.37 21.06
CA SER A 21 40.06 38.25 20.49
C SER A 21 41.06 37.83 21.57
N PRO A 22 42.09 37.02 21.26
CA PRO A 22 43.20 36.80 22.19
C PRO A 22 44.02 38.08 22.47
N LEU A 23 43.74 39.17 21.75
CA LEU A 23 44.37 40.49 21.91
C LEU A 23 43.62 41.42 22.88
N THR A 24 42.48 40.98 23.41
CA THR A 24 41.61 41.79 24.27
C THR A 24 41.63 41.20 25.68
N PRO A 25 42.07 41.94 26.71
CA PRO A 25 42.24 41.41 28.07
C PRO A 25 41.00 40.72 28.65
N ASP A 26 39.80 41.28 28.44
CA ASP A 26 38.54 40.73 28.95
C ASP A 26 38.03 39.50 28.18
N SER A 27 38.78 39.03 27.16
CA SER A 27 38.41 37.88 26.34
C SER A 27 38.78 36.57 27.04
N PRO A 28 37.94 35.52 26.97
CA PRO A 28 38.30 34.18 27.45
C PRO A 28 39.47 33.56 26.66
N LEU A 29 39.79 34.11 25.49
CA LEU A 29 40.94 33.70 24.67
C LEU A 29 42.22 34.49 24.99
N TYR A 30 42.18 35.49 25.86
CA TYR A 30 43.39 36.22 26.21
C TYR A 30 44.32 35.36 27.08
N PRO A 31 45.66 35.41 26.88
CA PRO A 31 46.38 36.08 25.79
C PRO A 31 46.67 35.17 24.56
N ASP A 32 46.45 33.87 24.69
CA ASP A 32 47.00 32.83 23.81
C ASP A 32 45.96 31.80 23.28
N GLY A 33 44.67 32.03 23.52
CA GLY A 33 43.61 31.14 23.05
C GLY A 33 43.42 31.20 21.52
N VAL A 34 43.42 30.03 20.88
CA VAL A 34 43.35 29.89 19.41
C VAL A 34 41.99 30.34 18.86
N PHE A 35 40.91 29.67 19.29
CA PHE A 35 39.56 29.87 18.75
C PHE A 35 38.51 29.46 19.79
N SER A 36 37.33 30.10 19.78
CA SER A 36 36.21 29.76 20.67
C SER A 36 34.93 29.62 19.88
N HIS A 37 34.07 28.68 20.27
CA HIS A 37 32.73 28.50 19.72
C HIS A 37 31.85 29.76 19.87
N ILE A 38 32.16 30.66 20.81
CA ILE A 38 31.48 31.96 20.96
C ILE A 38 31.57 32.77 19.67
N TRP A 39 32.66 32.63 18.89
CA TRP A 39 32.79 33.30 17.59
C TRP A 39 31.71 32.88 16.59
N LEU A 40 31.26 31.61 16.64
CA LEU A 40 30.20 31.11 15.77
C LEU A 40 28.87 31.81 16.02
N ARG A 41 28.56 32.16 17.28
CA ARG A 41 27.30 32.85 17.63
C ARG A 41 27.11 34.14 16.84
N LYS A 42 28.22 34.82 16.51
CA LYS A 42 28.19 36.01 15.66
C LYS A 42 27.50 35.73 14.32
N HIS A 43 27.85 34.64 13.65
CA HIS A 43 27.35 34.32 12.31
C HIS A 43 26.09 33.45 12.32
N LEU A 44 25.82 32.75 13.41
CA LEU A 44 24.63 31.92 13.57
C LEU A 44 23.41 32.72 14.07
N TYR A 45 23.61 33.70 14.94
CA TYR A 45 22.50 34.36 15.66
C TYR A 45 22.51 35.89 15.60
N LEU A 46 23.67 36.53 15.46
CA LEU A 46 23.77 37.99 15.63
C LEU A 46 23.93 38.77 14.32
N GLN A 47 24.58 38.18 13.32
CA GLN A 47 24.89 38.83 12.05
C GLN A 47 24.44 37.95 10.88
N PRO A 48 23.18 38.10 10.44
CA PRO A 48 22.68 37.33 9.31
C PRO A 48 23.23 37.88 7.99
N CYS A 49 23.23 37.04 6.95
CA CYS A 49 23.52 37.46 5.59
C CYS A 49 22.28 38.09 4.89
N ALA A 50 21.08 37.74 5.35
CA ALA A 50 19.81 38.26 4.87
C ALA A 50 18.81 38.43 6.02
N PHE A 51 17.93 39.42 5.92
CA PHE A 51 16.81 39.67 6.82
C PHE A 51 15.50 39.63 6.02
N VAL A 52 14.58 38.77 6.44
CA VAL A 52 13.28 38.59 5.81
C VAL A 52 12.20 39.09 6.76
N SER A 53 11.42 40.07 6.31
CA SER A 53 10.29 40.62 7.06
C SER A 53 8.98 40.08 6.52
N PHE A 54 8.08 39.67 7.41
CA PHE A 54 6.75 39.17 7.06
C PHE A 54 5.73 40.22 7.45
N HIS A 55 4.88 40.59 6.49
CA HIS A 55 3.83 41.59 6.69
C HIS A 55 2.48 41.05 6.28
N GLU A 56 1.48 41.35 7.08
CA GLU A 56 0.10 41.08 6.74
C GLU A 56 -0.37 42.03 5.64
N PHE A 57 -1.00 41.47 4.61
CA PHE A 57 -1.63 42.19 3.52
C PHE A 57 -3.14 42.25 3.77
N ALA A 58 -3.54 43.27 4.54
CA ALA A 58 -4.86 43.40 5.12
C ALA A 58 -5.94 43.71 4.08
N VAL A 59 -7.14 43.15 4.28
CA VAL A 59 -8.34 43.49 3.51
C VAL A 59 -9.18 44.48 4.33
N VAL A 60 -9.17 45.73 3.89
CA VAL A 60 -9.89 46.85 4.52
C VAL A 60 -10.97 47.36 3.57
N PRO A 61 -11.99 48.12 4.04
CA PRO A 61 -12.98 48.73 3.14
C PRO A 61 -12.29 49.55 2.04
N ALA A 62 -12.85 49.55 0.82
CA ALA A 62 -12.22 50.15 -0.37
C ALA A 62 -11.74 51.61 -0.17
N ALA A 63 -12.45 52.40 0.63
CA ALA A 63 -12.08 53.78 0.95
C ALA A 63 -10.76 53.92 1.76
N GLN A 64 -10.30 52.85 2.42
CA GLN A 64 -9.12 52.82 3.28
C GLN A 64 -7.95 52.03 2.68
N GLU A 65 -8.16 51.26 1.61
CA GLU A 65 -7.14 50.40 0.99
C GLU A 65 -5.86 51.18 0.64
N GLU A 66 -6.00 52.32 -0.03
CA GLU A 66 -4.86 53.12 -0.48
C GLU A 66 -4.05 53.71 0.71
N ALA A 67 -4.73 54.15 1.77
CA ALA A 67 -4.08 54.70 2.94
C ALA A 67 -3.27 53.63 3.70
N VAL A 68 -3.84 52.43 3.85
CA VAL A 68 -3.18 51.29 4.51
C VAL A 68 -1.98 50.81 3.69
N ASP A 69 -2.11 50.69 2.37
CA ASP A 69 -1.02 50.25 1.49
C ASP A 69 0.13 51.26 1.45
N ARG A 70 -0.16 52.57 1.46
CA ARG A 70 0.87 53.62 1.58
C ARG A 70 1.58 53.57 2.92
N ALA A 71 0.86 53.33 4.03
CA ALA A 71 1.46 53.18 5.34
C ALA A 71 2.38 51.94 5.42
N LEU A 72 1.93 50.80 4.89
CA LEU A 72 2.74 49.58 4.80
C LEU A 72 3.99 49.79 3.95
N ALA A 73 3.87 50.42 2.77
CA ALA A 73 5.01 50.74 1.93
C ALA A 73 6.00 51.70 2.60
N ALA A 74 5.52 52.67 3.39
CA ALA A 74 6.37 53.58 4.17
C ALA A 74 7.18 52.83 5.23
N SER A 75 6.54 51.93 5.97
CA SER A 75 7.22 51.06 6.96
C SER A 75 8.28 50.16 6.32
N ILE A 76 7.95 49.51 5.20
CA ILE A 76 8.90 48.70 4.42
C ILE A 76 10.11 49.55 3.97
N ASN A 77 9.88 50.77 3.48
CA ASN A 77 10.95 51.67 3.04
C ASN A 77 11.81 52.22 4.19
N GLU A 78 11.28 52.32 5.40
CA GLU A 78 12.05 52.66 6.60
C GLU A 78 13.02 51.53 6.96
N MET A 79 12.53 50.28 7.03
CA MET A 79 13.40 49.12 7.27
C MET A 79 14.45 48.96 6.17
N LYS A 80 14.04 49.09 4.90
CA LYS A 80 14.96 49.06 3.74
C LYS A 80 16.09 50.07 3.88
N ARG A 81 15.80 51.31 4.33
CA ARG A 81 16.82 52.35 4.56
C ARG A 81 17.80 51.96 5.65
N ALA A 82 17.34 51.38 6.76
CA ALA A 82 18.20 50.91 7.84
C ALA A 82 19.22 49.86 7.37
N PHE A 83 18.78 48.88 6.56
CA PHE A 83 19.68 47.84 6.03
C PHE A 83 20.59 48.31 4.91
N LEU A 84 20.15 49.27 4.08
CA LEU A 84 21.02 49.90 3.06
C LEU A 84 22.15 50.73 3.68
N ALA A 85 21.89 51.35 4.84
CA ALA A 85 22.89 52.12 5.57
C ALA A 85 23.89 51.23 6.35
N ASP A 86 23.59 49.93 6.54
CA ASP A 86 24.48 49.02 7.26
C ASP A 86 25.70 48.64 6.38
N PRO A 87 26.95 48.94 6.81
CA PRO A 87 28.15 48.60 6.06
C PRO A 87 28.37 47.10 5.87
N ARG A 88 27.63 46.24 6.59
CA ARG A 88 27.72 44.78 6.50
C ARG A 88 27.06 44.21 5.25
N LYS A 89 26.30 45.00 4.48
CA LYS A 89 25.61 44.55 3.25
C LYS A 89 24.62 43.40 3.50
N ILE A 90 23.81 43.49 4.54
CA ILE A 90 22.75 42.52 4.84
C ILE A 90 21.64 42.66 3.79
N LYS A 91 21.23 41.55 3.16
CA LYS A 91 20.16 41.58 2.16
C LYS A 91 18.79 41.73 2.83
N PHE A 92 18.02 42.75 2.48
CA PHE A 92 16.64 42.91 2.94
C PHE A 92 15.63 42.30 1.94
N ALA A 93 14.69 41.52 2.44
CA ALA A 93 13.58 40.96 1.68
C ALA A 93 12.26 41.01 2.48
N VAL A 94 11.14 40.98 1.75
CA VAL A 94 9.79 41.14 2.27
C VAL A 94 8.90 40.02 1.76
N VAL A 95 8.08 39.45 2.63
CA VAL A 95 7.01 38.51 2.29
C VAL A 95 5.68 39.13 2.73
N LEU A 96 4.75 39.30 1.79
CA LEU A 96 3.40 39.77 2.06
C LEU A 96 2.45 38.57 2.16
N ILE A 97 1.64 38.51 3.22
CA ILE A 97 0.71 37.41 3.50
C ILE A 97 -0.73 37.91 3.36
N ALA A 98 -1.47 37.44 2.37
CA ALA A 98 -2.86 37.85 2.15
C ALA A 98 -3.83 37.23 3.17
N GLN A 99 -4.79 38.03 3.67
CA GLN A 99 -5.87 37.57 4.55
C GLN A 99 -6.98 36.82 3.82
N LYS A 100 -7.29 37.24 2.58
CA LYS A 100 -8.37 36.65 1.75
C LYS A 100 -7.85 36.20 0.39
N THR A 101 -8.58 35.29 -0.23
CA THR A 101 -8.23 34.77 -1.56
C THR A 101 -8.47 35.82 -2.64
N LEU A 102 -7.83 35.66 -3.81
CA LEU A 102 -8.06 36.53 -4.97
C LEU A 102 -9.52 36.56 -5.43
N LEU A 103 -10.25 35.45 -5.23
CA LEU A 103 -11.69 35.34 -5.50
C LEU A 103 -12.53 36.19 -4.53
N GLU A 104 -12.13 36.23 -3.26
CA GLU A 104 -12.83 36.97 -2.20
C GLU A 104 -12.52 38.49 -2.24
N ALA A 105 -11.37 38.89 -2.80
CA ALA A 105 -10.96 40.29 -2.92
C ALA A 105 -10.12 40.53 -4.20
N PRO A 106 -10.78 40.84 -5.34
CA PRO A 106 -10.09 41.10 -6.62
C PRO A 106 -9.15 42.31 -6.61
N SER A 107 -9.30 43.25 -5.66
CA SER A 107 -8.44 44.44 -5.52
C SER A 107 -7.00 44.11 -5.13
N ILE A 108 -6.73 42.90 -4.62
CA ILE A 108 -5.41 42.44 -4.15
C ILE A 108 -4.31 42.60 -5.20
N GLU A 109 -4.58 42.30 -6.47
CA GLU A 109 -3.56 42.40 -7.53
C GLU A 109 -3.12 43.84 -7.78
N ASN A 110 -4.08 44.75 -7.88
CA ASN A 110 -3.83 46.18 -8.10
C ASN A 110 -3.09 46.81 -6.91
N ARG A 111 -3.48 46.44 -5.69
CA ARG A 111 -2.85 46.88 -4.45
C ARG A 111 -1.42 46.36 -4.30
N PHE A 112 -1.19 45.09 -4.63
CA PHE A 112 0.16 44.50 -4.65
C PHE A 112 1.06 45.21 -5.68
N ALA A 113 0.55 45.51 -6.87
CA ALA A 113 1.27 46.29 -7.89
C ALA A 113 1.62 47.71 -7.39
N MET A 114 0.73 48.33 -6.62
CA MET A 114 0.99 49.63 -6.00
C MET A 114 2.10 49.56 -4.95
N ILE A 115 2.07 48.60 -4.02
CA ILE A 115 3.13 48.41 -3.01
C ILE A 115 4.47 48.14 -3.68
N ARG A 116 4.49 47.31 -4.74
CA ARG A 116 5.69 47.08 -5.54
C ARG A 116 6.26 48.39 -6.08
N ARG A 117 5.42 49.26 -6.63
CA ARG A 117 5.83 50.57 -7.17
C ARG A 117 6.37 51.49 -6.08
N LEU A 118 5.74 51.52 -4.90
CA LEU A 118 6.13 52.42 -3.80
C LEU A 118 7.39 51.96 -3.06
N THR A 119 7.65 50.65 -2.98
CA THR A 119 8.80 50.09 -2.25
C THR A 119 10.04 49.94 -3.13
N SER A 120 9.89 49.92 -4.46
CA SER A 120 10.97 49.69 -5.42
C SER A 120 11.83 48.47 -5.04
N LEU A 121 11.18 47.41 -4.56
CA LEU A 121 11.80 46.11 -4.29
C LEU A 121 11.69 45.22 -5.53
N ASP A 122 12.72 44.41 -5.77
CA ASP A 122 12.72 43.46 -6.87
C ASP A 122 11.73 42.31 -6.58
N THR A 123 10.78 42.08 -7.48
CA THR A 123 9.72 41.07 -7.31
C THR A 123 10.20 39.64 -7.41
N LYS A 124 11.37 39.39 -7.99
CA LYS A 124 11.94 38.04 -8.03
C LYS A 124 12.83 37.81 -6.82
N ASN A 125 13.48 38.87 -6.32
CA ASN A 125 14.60 38.72 -5.40
C ASN A 125 14.44 39.33 -4.01
N SER A 126 13.37 40.09 -3.75
CA SER A 126 13.25 40.86 -2.50
C SER A 126 11.82 41.14 -2.06
N LEU A 127 10.82 40.85 -2.90
CA LEU A 127 9.40 40.99 -2.55
C LEU A 127 8.65 39.73 -3.00
N PHE A 128 8.13 38.98 -2.04
CA PHE A 128 7.36 37.76 -2.25
C PHE A 128 5.92 37.92 -1.75
N PHE A 129 5.02 37.10 -2.26
CA PHE A 129 3.60 37.13 -1.93
C PHE A 129 3.09 35.73 -1.62
N LEU A 130 2.37 35.59 -0.52
CA LEU A 130 1.71 34.36 -0.09
C LEU A 130 0.18 34.57 -0.14
N PRO A 131 -0.55 33.80 -0.97
CA PRO A 131 -2.00 33.89 -1.01
C PRO A 131 -2.65 33.38 0.29
N ALA A 132 -3.87 33.83 0.56
CA ALA A 132 -4.65 33.31 1.69
C ALA A 132 -5.00 31.84 1.50
N LYS A 133 -5.11 31.10 2.60
CA LYS A 133 -5.42 29.65 2.60
C LYS A 133 -4.41 28.81 1.80
N ALA A 134 -3.14 29.23 1.75
CA ALA A 134 -2.08 28.49 1.08
C ALA A 134 -1.95 27.05 1.61
N SER A 135 -1.88 26.09 0.70
CA SER A 135 -1.62 24.70 0.98
C SER A 135 -0.19 24.48 1.50
N SER A 136 0.05 23.32 2.13
CA SER A 136 1.40 22.92 2.59
C SER A 136 2.42 22.92 1.45
N VAL A 137 1.99 22.57 0.23
CA VAL A 137 2.84 22.57 -0.98
C VAL A 137 3.23 23.99 -1.39
N GLU A 138 2.29 24.92 -1.39
CA GLU A 138 2.56 26.33 -1.73
C GLU A 138 3.48 27.00 -0.70
N LEU A 139 3.32 26.68 0.59
CA LEU A 139 4.24 27.13 1.64
C LEU A 139 5.67 26.63 1.41
N GLN A 140 5.83 25.35 1.05
CA GLN A 140 7.14 24.77 0.72
C GLN A 140 7.74 25.41 -0.54
N GLN A 141 6.92 25.66 -1.57
CA GLN A 141 7.36 26.33 -2.79
C GLN A 141 7.80 27.77 -2.53
N LEU A 142 7.06 28.53 -1.72
CA LEU A 142 7.43 29.89 -1.33
C LEU A 142 8.74 29.89 -0.55
N ALA A 143 8.87 29.03 0.47
CA ALA A 143 10.09 28.92 1.25
C ALA A 143 11.31 28.61 0.36
N LYS A 144 11.15 27.68 -0.59
CA LYS A 144 12.19 27.35 -1.58
C LYS A 144 12.50 28.52 -2.51
N SER A 145 11.49 29.27 -2.95
CA SER A 145 11.68 30.46 -3.78
C SER A 145 12.45 31.56 -3.04
N VAL A 146 12.13 31.79 -1.76
CA VAL A 146 12.85 32.75 -0.90
C VAL A 146 14.30 32.30 -0.72
N GLU A 147 14.52 31.01 -0.42
CA GLU A 147 15.85 30.44 -0.26
C GLU A 147 16.70 30.59 -1.53
N LEU A 148 16.20 30.14 -2.69
CA LEU A 148 16.91 30.20 -3.97
C LEU A 148 17.27 31.64 -4.37
N SER A 149 16.38 32.57 -4.07
CA SER A 149 16.59 33.98 -4.33
C SER A 149 17.69 34.62 -3.45
N LEU A 150 17.72 34.28 -2.16
CA LEU A 150 18.67 34.88 -1.22
C LEU A 150 20.05 34.21 -1.27
N THR A 151 20.11 32.95 -1.72
CA THR A 151 21.34 32.13 -1.76
C THR A 151 22.52 32.83 -2.46
N PRO A 152 22.40 33.41 -3.67
CA PRO A 152 23.52 34.10 -4.31
C PRO A 152 24.09 35.25 -3.48
N THR A 153 23.21 36.00 -2.80
CA THR A 153 23.64 37.14 -1.97
C THR A 153 24.33 36.64 -0.69
N ALA A 154 23.83 35.55 -0.10
CA ALA A 154 24.48 34.89 1.02
C ALA A 154 25.88 34.38 0.66
N ILE A 155 26.03 33.77 -0.52
CA ILE A 155 27.33 33.28 -1.01
C ILE A 155 28.34 34.42 -1.12
N GLU A 156 27.94 35.55 -1.74
CA GLU A 156 28.85 36.68 -1.90
C GLU A 156 29.20 37.35 -0.57
N PHE A 157 28.24 37.45 0.36
CA PHE A 157 28.47 37.95 1.72
C PHE A 157 29.60 37.17 2.43
N TYR A 158 29.52 35.84 2.42
CA TYR A 158 30.56 35.00 3.04
C TYR A 158 31.86 34.96 2.21
N ARG A 159 31.79 35.16 0.89
CA ARG A 159 32.99 35.26 0.04
C ARG A 159 33.82 36.51 0.39
N GLU A 160 33.18 37.63 0.66
CA GLU A 160 33.85 38.86 1.14
C GLU A 160 34.52 38.64 2.51
N LEU A 161 33.85 37.94 3.43
CA LEU A 161 34.45 37.58 4.72
C LEU A 161 35.65 36.64 4.56
N SER A 162 35.61 35.70 3.61
CA SER A 162 36.74 34.85 3.26
C SER A 162 37.91 35.64 2.66
N LYS A 163 37.65 36.65 1.81
CA LYS A 163 38.71 37.56 1.32
C LYS A 163 39.39 38.29 2.48
N HIS A 164 38.62 38.79 3.45
CA HIS A 164 39.17 39.46 4.64
C HIS A 164 39.99 38.52 5.52
N ALA A 165 39.50 37.30 5.77
CA ALA A 165 40.23 36.30 6.55
C ALA A 165 41.56 35.90 5.88
N ARG A 166 41.58 35.70 4.55
CA ARG A 166 42.81 35.41 3.78
C ARG A 166 43.85 36.52 3.90
N ARG A 167 43.45 37.78 3.75
CA ARG A 167 44.36 38.95 3.92
C ARG A 167 44.95 39.03 5.32
N LYS A 168 44.24 38.56 6.35
CA LYS A 168 44.74 38.53 7.73
C LYS A 168 45.67 37.34 7.98
N ARG A 169 45.40 36.19 7.36
CA ARG A 169 46.28 35.01 7.41
C ARG A 169 47.63 35.29 6.75
N SER A 170 47.65 36.03 5.65
CA SER A 170 48.87 36.33 4.89
C SER A 170 49.77 37.41 5.52
N ARG A 171 49.50 37.86 6.75
CA ARG A 171 50.35 38.84 7.45
C ARG A 171 51.56 38.12 8.03
N SER A 172 52.75 38.68 7.84
CA SER A 172 54.01 38.12 8.31
C SER A 172 54.25 38.26 9.82
N SER A 173 53.55 39.21 10.48
CA SER A 173 53.69 39.45 11.91
C SER A 173 52.36 39.30 12.66
N ALA A 174 52.45 38.79 13.89
CA ALA A 174 51.33 38.71 14.80
C ALA A 174 50.82 40.13 15.15
N PRO A 175 49.50 40.35 15.19
CA PRO A 175 48.93 41.63 15.59
C PRO A 175 49.27 41.96 17.05
N VAL A 176 49.60 43.23 17.31
CA VAL A 176 49.95 43.73 18.66
C VAL A 176 48.72 43.69 19.56
N ALA A 177 48.88 43.19 20.80
CA ALA A 177 47.79 43.13 21.78
C ALA A 177 47.39 44.52 22.30
N THR A 178 46.12 44.68 22.70
CA THR A 178 45.60 45.96 23.24
C THR A 178 46.33 46.35 24.53
N VAL A 179 46.69 45.34 25.32
CA VAL A 179 47.55 45.45 26.50
C VAL A 179 48.57 44.30 26.36
N PRO A 180 49.87 44.55 26.55
CA PRO A 180 50.87 43.49 26.54
C PRO A 180 50.57 42.46 27.64
N PRO A 181 50.69 41.15 27.37
CA PRO A 181 50.60 40.15 28.43
C PRO A 181 51.67 40.38 29.50
N SER A 182 51.38 39.94 30.73
CA SER A 182 52.37 39.97 31.82
C SER A 182 53.57 39.11 31.43
N SER A 183 54.73 39.37 32.03
CA SER A 183 56.01 38.69 31.71
C SER A 183 55.97 37.15 31.79
N MET A 184 54.95 36.59 32.44
CA MET A 184 54.69 35.15 32.61
C MET A 184 53.72 34.56 31.58
N SER A 185 53.12 35.37 30.71
CA SER A 185 52.10 34.94 29.74
C SER A 185 52.54 35.20 28.30
N GLN A 186 52.42 34.20 27.44
CA GLN A 186 52.82 34.30 26.03
C GLN A 186 51.65 34.76 25.17
N THR A 187 51.94 35.47 24.08
CA THR A 187 50.93 35.77 23.06
C THR A 187 50.69 34.57 22.15
N LEU A 188 49.51 34.47 21.55
CA LEU A 188 49.20 33.43 20.55
C LEU A 188 50.29 33.33 19.45
N SER A 189 50.80 32.10 19.25
CA SER A 189 51.84 31.79 18.27
C SER A 189 51.38 32.04 16.82
N ASN A 190 52.32 32.17 15.88
CA ASN A 190 52.01 32.31 14.46
C ASN A 190 51.21 31.11 13.93
N THR A 191 51.56 29.88 14.33
CA THR A 191 50.79 28.67 13.99
C THR A 191 49.37 28.76 14.56
N GLY A 192 49.20 29.23 15.80
CA GLY A 192 47.89 29.48 16.40
C GLY A 192 47.05 30.50 15.62
N TRP A 193 47.66 31.56 15.09
CA TRP A 193 46.98 32.50 14.17
C TRP A 193 46.57 31.85 12.86
N THR A 194 47.42 30.99 12.28
CA THR A 194 47.10 30.20 11.08
C THR A 194 45.87 29.34 11.32
N VAL A 195 45.86 28.53 12.39
CA VAL A 195 44.71 27.70 12.77
C VAL A 195 43.44 28.54 12.89
N ARG A 196 43.51 29.68 13.58
CA ARG A 196 42.36 30.58 13.77
C ARG A 196 41.79 31.08 12.45
N TYR A 197 42.61 31.36 11.43
CA TYR A 197 42.11 31.85 10.15
C TYR A 197 41.67 30.71 9.22
N GLU A 198 42.35 29.56 9.23
CA GLU A 198 41.91 28.38 8.49
C GLU A 198 40.54 27.90 8.99
N MET A 199 40.32 27.87 10.32
CA MET A 199 39.01 27.54 10.90
C MET A 199 37.91 28.47 10.40
N LYS A 200 38.18 29.78 10.30
CA LYS A 200 37.21 30.75 9.77
C LYS A 200 36.93 30.53 8.29
N LEU A 201 37.97 30.26 7.50
CA LEU A 201 37.82 29.98 6.07
C LEU A 201 37.01 28.71 5.83
N ALA A 202 37.24 27.67 6.65
CA ALA A 202 36.47 26.43 6.61
C ALA A 202 34.98 26.70 6.90
N LEU A 203 34.67 27.41 7.99
CA LEU A 203 33.30 27.76 8.36
C LEU A 203 32.60 28.65 7.31
N PHE A 204 33.31 29.63 6.74
CA PHE A 204 32.77 30.45 5.65
C PHE A 204 32.58 29.65 4.36
N ALA A 205 33.37 28.60 4.12
CA ALA A 205 33.11 27.68 3.02
C ALA A 205 31.87 26.80 3.29
N GLU A 206 31.69 26.29 4.51
CA GLU A 206 30.46 25.58 4.90
C GLU A 206 29.20 26.44 4.71
N PHE A 207 29.23 27.71 5.15
CA PHE A 207 28.08 28.62 4.98
C PHE A 207 27.76 28.96 3.52
N ARG A 208 28.68 28.68 2.60
CA ARG A 208 28.47 28.81 1.15
C ARG A 208 28.14 27.48 0.47
N ALA A 209 27.99 26.41 1.26
CA ALA A 209 27.86 25.04 0.79
C ALA A 209 29.05 24.55 -0.09
N GLU A 210 30.22 25.18 0.02
CA GLU A 210 31.45 24.76 -0.68
C GLU A 210 32.22 23.74 0.18
N MET A 211 31.65 22.54 0.35
CA MET A 211 32.17 21.55 1.30
C MET A 211 33.59 21.05 0.97
N ASP A 212 33.99 20.96 -0.31
CA ASP A 212 35.37 20.59 -0.70
C ASP A 212 36.41 21.62 -0.25
N ALA A 213 36.06 22.90 -0.31
CA ALA A 213 36.92 23.95 0.21
C ALA A 213 36.96 23.92 1.75
N ALA A 214 35.81 23.63 2.38
CA ALA A 214 35.73 23.49 3.83
C ALA A 214 36.60 22.34 4.34
N ILE A 215 36.56 21.16 3.71
CA ILE A 215 37.39 19.99 4.06
C ILE A 215 38.87 20.37 4.08
N ARG A 216 39.38 20.94 2.99
CA ARG A 216 40.80 21.32 2.86
C ARG A 216 41.23 22.30 3.94
N HIS A 217 40.40 23.30 4.25
CA HIS A 217 40.68 24.27 5.30
C HIS A 217 40.61 23.64 6.70
N TYR A 218 39.65 22.74 6.97
CA TYR A 218 39.59 22.01 8.25
C TYR A 218 40.79 21.09 8.45
N GLU A 219 41.22 20.37 7.41
CA GLU A 219 42.39 19.48 7.48
C GLU A 219 43.67 20.27 7.71
N THR A 220 43.85 21.37 6.98
CA THR A 220 45.00 22.28 7.19
C THR A 220 44.99 22.86 8.60
N ALA A 221 43.81 23.31 9.08
CA ALA A 221 43.66 23.82 10.44
C ALA A 221 43.96 22.75 11.49
N TYR A 222 43.54 21.51 11.25
CA TYR A 222 43.71 20.40 12.18
C TYR A 222 45.18 20.00 12.31
N GLU A 223 45.90 19.83 11.19
CA GLU A 223 47.33 19.49 11.23
C GLU A 223 48.13 20.58 11.96
N ALA A 224 47.89 21.85 11.64
CA ALA A 224 48.52 22.98 12.35
C ALA A 224 48.10 23.05 13.84
N LEU A 225 46.87 22.64 14.18
CA LEU A 225 46.41 22.59 15.57
C LEU A 225 47.13 21.51 16.36
N LEU A 226 47.47 20.37 15.75
CA LEU A 226 48.26 19.34 16.42
C LEU A 226 49.67 19.83 16.78
N GLU A 227 50.31 20.65 15.94
CA GLU A 227 51.58 21.29 16.30
C GLU A 227 51.45 22.24 17.52
N VAL A 228 50.34 22.98 17.58
CA VAL A 228 50.02 23.81 18.76
C VAL A 228 49.74 22.93 19.98
N PHE A 229 49.10 21.78 19.78
CA PHE A 229 48.80 20.83 20.85
C PHE A 229 50.09 20.25 21.45
N GLU A 230 51.05 19.88 20.60
CA GLU A 230 52.37 19.36 21.00
C GLU A 230 53.22 20.37 21.78
N THR A 231 52.97 21.67 21.63
CA THR A 231 53.69 22.74 22.35
C THR A 231 52.94 23.26 23.58
N THR A 232 51.65 22.93 23.73
CA THR A 232 50.82 23.38 24.86
C THR A 232 51.10 22.55 26.12
N ASN A 233 51.06 23.20 27.28
CA ASN A 233 51.19 22.55 28.58
C ASN A 233 49.96 21.68 28.91
N ASN A 234 50.18 20.42 29.26
CA ASN A 234 49.18 19.36 29.43
C ASN A 234 48.12 19.63 30.53
N TRP A 235 48.48 20.42 31.55
CA TRP A 235 47.58 20.77 32.66
C TRP A 235 46.99 22.18 32.56
N SER A 236 47.15 22.85 31.42
CA SER A 236 46.57 24.18 31.22
C SER A 236 45.12 24.10 30.72
N PRO A 237 44.23 25.07 31.03
CA PRO A 237 42.91 25.15 30.40
C PRO A 237 42.96 25.15 28.87
N ARG A 238 44.06 25.67 28.29
CA ARG A 238 44.31 25.69 26.85
C ARG A 238 44.47 24.30 26.25
N TRP A 239 44.98 23.32 27.01
CA TRP A 239 45.05 21.93 26.59
C TRP A 239 43.66 21.39 26.22
N ASN A 240 42.68 21.61 27.08
CA ASN A 240 41.30 21.18 26.87
C ASN A 240 40.60 22.00 25.77
N ASP A 241 40.87 23.31 25.67
CA ASP A 241 40.36 24.15 24.58
C ASP A 241 40.83 23.64 23.20
N ILE A 242 42.10 23.24 23.09
CA ILE A 242 42.70 22.70 21.85
C ILE A 242 42.11 21.33 21.52
N ARG A 243 41.98 20.44 22.51
CA ARG A 243 41.36 19.12 22.32
C ARG A 243 39.92 19.26 21.83
N LEU A 244 39.14 20.16 22.42
CA LEU A 244 37.78 20.47 21.96
C LEU A 244 37.75 21.02 20.54
N LEU A 245 38.68 21.90 20.20
CA LEU A 245 38.78 22.43 18.85
C LEU A 245 39.15 21.33 17.83
N ALA A 246 40.03 20.39 18.20
CA ALA A 246 40.41 19.25 17.38
C ALA A 246 39.22 18.30 17.14
N ASP A 247 38.46 17.97 18.19
CA ASP A 247 37.23 17.18 18.12
C ASP A 247 36.21 17.82 17.17
N VAL A 248 36.00 19.15 17.29
CA VAL A 248 35.08 19.92 16.43
C VAL A 248 35.54 19.91 14.98
N MET A 249 36.82 20.12 14.71
CA MET A 249 37.36 20.08 13.34
C MET A 249 37.20 18.69 12.73
N ALA A 250 37.53 17.63 13.47
CA ALA A 250 37.36 16.26 13.01
C ALA A 250 35.89 15.94 12.70
N ALA A 251 34.95 16.29 13.59
CA ALA A 251 33.52 16.08 13.38
C ALA A 251 32.98 16.85 12.16
N ARG A 252 33.46 18.09 11.95
CA ARG A 252 33.10 18.91 10.78
C ARG A 252 33.63 18.30 9.48
N THR A 253 34.88 17.82 9.47
CA THR A 253 35.45 17.10 8.32
C THR A 253 34.66 15.83 7.99
N ILE A 254 34.32 15.01 9.00
CA ILE A 254 33.49 13.79 8.83
C ILE A 254 32.14 14.14 8.20
N ARG A 255 31.46 15.18 8.70
CA ARG A 255 30.19 15.65 8.15
C ARG A 255 30.31 16.07 6.69
N CYS A 256 31.41 16.74 6.31
CA CYS A 256 31.65 17.12 4.93
C CYS A 256 31.94 15.90 4.04
N TYR A 257 32.66 14.89 4.52
CA TYR A 257 32.84 13.64 3.76
C TYR A 257 31.51 12.91 3.52
N ILE A 258 30.67 12.83 4.55
CA ILE A 258 29.33 12.24 4.43
C ILE A 258 28.42 13.03 3.48
N TYR A 259 28.56 14.37 3.42
CA TYR A 259 27.83 15.20 2.45
C TYR A 259 28.11 14.80 0.99
N PHE A 260 29.33 14.34 0.68
CA PHE A 260 29.71 13.85 -0.63
C PHE A 260 29.54 12.33 -0.79
N GLU A 261 28.85 11.67 0.14
CA GLU A 261 28.68 10.21 0.16
C GLU A 261 30.02 9.44 0.21
N ASN A 262 31.10 10.09 0.65
CA ASN A 262 32.41 9.48 0.85
C ASN A 262 32.48 8.82 2.24
N GLY A 263 31.82 7.67 2.36
CA GLY A 263 31.71 6.92 3.62
C GLY A 263 33.05 6.39 4.13
N THR A 264 33.90 5.85 3.25
CA THR A 264 35.20 5.29 3.64
C THR A 264 36.13 6.36 4.23
N LEU A 265 36.21 7.53 3.58
CA LEU A 265 37.00 8.66 4.09
C LEU A 265 36.46 9.20 5.43
N ALA A 266 35.13 9.23 5.60
CA ALA A 266 34.52 9.62 6.87
C ALA A 266 34.90 8.66 8.02
N ALA A 267 34.80 7.35 7.80
CA ALA A 267 35.18 6.35 8.78
C ALA A 267 36.69 6.37 9.11
N ARG A 268 37.55 6.53 8.08
CA ARG A 268 39.00 6.71 8.25
C ARG A 268 39.35 7.94 9.09
N ARG A 269 38.67 9.06 8.85
CA ARG A 269 38.88 10.30 9.60
C ARG A 269 38.47 10.13 11.06
N TRP A 270 37.36 9.46 11.32
CA TRP A 270 36.89 9.15 12.68
C TRP A 270 37.92 8.33 13.47
N GLU A 271 38.45 7.27 12.87
CA GLU A 271 39.42 6.38 13.52
C GLU A 271 40.80 7.03 13.65
N THR A 272 41.24 7.77 12.64
CA THR A 272 42.55 8.46 12.67
C THR A 272 42.58 9.54 13.74
N HIS A 273 41.49 10.30 13.91
CA HIS A 273 41.39 11.27 15.00
C HIS A 273 41.49 10.58 16.36
N ARG A 274 40.77 9.46 16.56
CA ARG A 274 40.83 8.64 17.78
C ARG A 274 42.26 8.19 18.10
N ARG A 275 42.99 7.65 17.11
CA ARG A 275 44.39 7.20 17.29
C ARG A 275 45.34 8.34 17.60
N ARG A 276 45.21 9.49 16.92
CA ARG A 276 46.07 10.65 17.18
C ARG A 276 45.84 11.25 18.57
N MET A 277 44.59 11.30 19.02
CA MET A 277 44.30 11.74 20.39
C MET A 277 44.86 10.77 21.43
N ALA A 278 44.70 9.46 21.21
CA ALA A 278 45.29 8.43 22.08
C ALA A 278 46.82 8.60 22.20
N ASP A 279 47.53 8.69 21.07
CA ASP A 279 48.99 8.85 21.05
C ASP A 279 49.46 10.10 21.80
N ILE A 280 48.82 11.26 21.59
CA ILE A 280 49.18 12.50 22.29
C ILE A 280 48.94 12.37 23.81
N LEU A 281 47.82 11.76 24.22
CA LEU A 281 47.48 11.60 25.62
C LEU A 281 48.35 10.57 26.33
N ASP A 282 48.76 9.49 25.65
CA ASP A 282 49.68 8.49 26.20
C ASP A 282 51.10 9.05 26.34
N ARG A 283 51.55 9.92 25.41
CA ARG A 283 52.88 10.55 25.48
C ARG A 283 52.96 11.72 26.46
N LYS A 284 51.91 12.54 26.54
CA LYS A 284 51.94 13.83 27.27
C LYS A 284 50.83 14.03 28.30
N GLY A 285 49.73 13.30 28.20
CA GLY A 285 48.57 13.46 29.08
C GLY A 285 48.56 12.45 30.24
N ALA A 286 47.36 12.20 30.78
CA ALA A 286 47.12 11.15 31.78
C ALA A 286 46.95 9.74 31.16
N GLY A 287 47.17 9.58 29.85
CA GLY A 287 46.97 8.34 29.12
C GLY A 287 45.51 7.96 28.84
N THR A 288 45.34 6.87 28.10
CA THR A 288 44.05 6.34 27.63
C THR A 288 43.41 5.33 28.58
N SER A 289 44.04 5.03 29.71
CA SER A 289 43.51 4.14 30.76
C SER A 289 42.52 4.84 31.71
N THR A 290 42.33 6.15 31.58
CA THR A 290 41.49 6.99 32.45
C THR A 290 39.98 6.80 32.21
N TYR A 291 39.15 7.15 33.19
CA TYR A 291 37.69 7.18 33.00
C TYR A 291 37.28 8.29 32.01
N GLY A 292 37.96 9.44 32.03
CA GLY A 292 37.76 10.55 31.09
C GLY A 292 37.95 10.13 29.62
N TRP A 293 38.96 9.32 29.33
CA TRP A 293 39.14 8.75 27.98
C TRP A 293 37.96 7.85 27.57
N ALA A 294 37.51 6.95 28.43
CA ALA A 294 36.37 6.07 28.13
C ALA A 294 35.06 6.88 27.92
N ALA A 295 34.85 7.95 28.70
CA ALA A 295 33.75 8.88 28.50
C ALA A 295 33.84 9.62 27.17
N TRP A 296 35.05 10.05 26.79
CA TRP A 296 35.30 10.69 25.50
C TRP A 296 35.06 9.72 24.33
N GLU A 297 35.51 8.47 24.40
CA GLU A 297 35.25 7.46 23.37
C GLU A 297 33.75 7.19 23.20
N ALA A 298 33.00 7.14 24.30
CA ALA A 298 31.54 7.04 24.25
C ALA A 298 30.92 8.24 23.52
N ARG A 299 31.34 9.47 23.85
CA ARG A 299 30.86 10.69 23.17
C ARG A 299 31.25 10.75 21.70
N TRP A 300 32.47 10.33 21.36
CA TRP A 300 32.96 10.31 19.98
C TRP A 300 32.17 9.32 19.12
N ALA A 301 31.78 8.18 19.68
CA ALA A 301 30.86 7.24 19.04
C ALA A 301 29.45 7.82 18.87
N VAL A 302 28.91 8.53 19.88
CA VAL A 302 27.61 9.24 19.79
C VAL A 302 27.62 10.31 18.70
N ILE A 303 28.70 11.08 18.58
CA ILE A 303 28.85 12.09 17.53
C ILE A 303 28.75 11.43 16.16
N MET A 304 29.48 10.32 15.94
CA MET A 304 29.42 9.58 14.69
C MET A 304 28.02 9.01 14.42
N ALA A 305 27.40 8.37 15.41
CA ALA A 305 26.05 7.83 15.30
C ALA A 305 25.03 8.91 14.90
N THR A 306 25.13 10.10 15.50
CA THR A 306 24.25 11.24 15.24
C THR A 306 24.46 11.80 13.83
N ILE A 307 25.71 11.96 13.39
CA ILE A 307 26.01 12.45 12.04
C ILE A 307 25.50 11.46 10.99
N VAL A 308 25.74 10.16 11.17
CA VAL A 308 25.31 9.11 10.23
C VAL A 308 23.80 8.95 10.21
N HIS A 309 23.13 9.00 11.36
CA HIS A 309 21.68 8.95 11.42
C HIS A 309 21.04 10.17 10.73
N GLY A 310 21.60 11.37 10.96
CA GLY A 310 21.12 12.61 10.35
C GLY A 310 21.38 12.76 8.86
N SER A 311 22.38 12.07 8.29
CA SER A 311 22.73 12.19 6.87
C SER A 311 21.79 11.46 5.92
N LYS A 312 20.97 10.52 6.44
CA LYS A 312 20.09 9.67 5.64
C LYS A 312 20.79 8.82 4.56
N ILE A 313 22.12 8.68 4.61
CA ILE A 313 22.89 7.86 3.65
C ILE A 313 22.47 6.37 3.64
N PHE A 314 21.81 5.91 4.71
CA PHE A 314 21.26 4.56 4.83
C PHE A 314 19.73 4.50 4.68
N THR A 315 19.05 5.57 4.26
CA THR A 315 17.59 5.50 4.02
C THR A 315 17.29 4.92 2.64
N PRO A 316 16.24 4.10 2.48
CA PRO A 316 15.87 3.55 1.18
C PRO A 316 15.53 4.68 0.20
N ASP A 317 16.16 4.70 -0.97
CA ASP A 317 15.65 5.49 -2.09
C ASP A 317 14.40 4.76 -2.62
N PRO A 318 13.21 5.40 -2.67
CA PRO A 318 12.01 4.79 -3.23
C PRO A 318 12.16 4.31 -4.68
N LYS A 319 13.24 4.70 -5.38
CA LYS A 319 13.57 4.27 -6.75
C LYS A 319 14.66 3.20 -6.83
N ALA A 320 15.38 2.92 -5.74
CA ALA A 320 16.46 1.93 -5.72
C ALA A 320 16.02 0.65 -4.99
N ASN A 321 16.21 -0.51 -5.64
CA ASN A 321 15.84 -1.80 -5.06
C ASN A 321 16.84 -2.33 -4.02
N ASP A 322 18.04 -1.74 -3.91
CA ASP A 322 19.09 -2.21 -3.01
C ASP A 322 19.46 -1.17 -1.96
N ILE A 323 19.19 -1.49 -0.70
CA ILE A 323 19.62 -0.71 0.46
C ILE A 323 20.95 -1.31 0.94
N PRO A 324 22.01 -0.51 1.17
CA PRO A 324 23.18 -1.00 1.88
C PRO A 324 22.77 -1.39 3.32
N HIS A 325 22.56 -2.68 3.57
CA HIS A 325 21.96 -3.17 4.81
C HIS A 325 22.85 -2.99 6.05
N PHE A 326 24.16 -2.85 5.87
CA PHE A 326 25.14 -2.86 6.97
C PHE A 326 26.18 -1.73 6.87
N TYR A 327 26.82 -1.60 5.70
CA TYR A 327 27.86 -0.60 5.44
C TYR A 327 27.62 0.14 4.12
N ALA A 328 28.08 1.39 4.05
CA ALA A 328 28.03 2.18 2.82
C ALA A 328 29.00 1.60 1.76
N PRO A 329 28.73 1.81 0.46
CA PRO A 329 29.66 1.45 -0.60
C PRO A 329 31.04 2.10 -0.43
N ILE A 330 32.09 1.45 -0.92
CA ILE A 330 33.45 1.99 -0.90
C ILE A 330 33.53 3.19 -1.85
N ASP A 331 34.20 4.25 -1.39
CA ASP A 331 34.33 5.50 -2.16
C ASP A 331 35.12 5.26 -3.45
N LYS A 332 34.66 5.85 -4.57
CA LYS A 332 35.31 5.72 -5.89
C LYS A 332 36.75 6.27 -5.93
N SER A 333 37.10 7.13 -4.98
CA SER A 333 38.45 7.69 -4.86
C SER A 333 39.46 6.71 -4.26
N ILE A 334 39.00 5.62 -3.62
CA ILE A 334 39.86 4.56 -3.11
C ILE A 334 40.29 3.67 -4.27
N LYS A 335 41.60 3.39 -4.35
CA LYS A 335 42.11 2.53 -5.42
C LYS A 335 41.61 1.10 -5.23
N VAL A 336 41.32 0.40 -6.33
CA VAL A 336 40.71 -0.95 -6.31
C VAL A 336 41.61 -1.98 -5.61
N ASP A 337 42.93 -1.78 -5.61
CA ASP A 337 43.93 -2.63 -4.96
C ASP A 337 44.14 -2.33 -3.46
N GLU A 338 43.55 -1.25 -2.95
CA GLU A 338 43.68 -0.84 -1.56
C GLU A 338 42.73 -1.63 -0.66
N ARG A 339 43.27 -2.33 0.35
CA ARG A 339 42.47 -3.07 1.31
C ARG A 339 41.80 -2.14 2.32
N VAL A 340 40.48 -2.07 2.29
CA VAL A 340 39.67 -1.33 3.28
C VAL A 340 39.35 -2.24 4.46
N SER A 341 39.74 -1.85 5.67
CA SER A 341 39.44 -2.61 6.89
C SER A 341 37.96 -2.50 7.29
N ALA A 342 37.46 -3.45 8.10
CA ALA A 342 36.04 -3.44 8.50
C ALA A 342 35.61 -2.17 9.27
N ILE A 343 36.54 -1.54 10.00
CA ILE A 343 36.28 -0.28 10.73
C ILE A 343 36.32 0.95 9.81
N GLU A 344 36.95 0.84 8.65
CA GLU A 344 37.00 1.88 7.61
C GLU A 344 35.79 1.83 6.67
N HIS A 345 34.95 0.80 6.78
CA HIS A 345 33.62 0.83 6.19
C HIS A 345 32.72 1.70 7.06
N LEU A 346 32.00 2.65 6.45
CA LEU A 346 31.00 3.42 7.17
C LEU A 346 29.82 2.51 7.51
N HIS A 347 29.59 2.23 8.79
CA HIS A 347 28.44 1.45 9.24
C HIS A 347 27.21 2.35 9.46
N HIS A 348 26.01 1.78 9.45
CA HIS A 348 24.83 2.53 9.88
C HIS A 348 24.89 2.90 11.38
N ALA A 349 24.10 3.89 11.78
CA ALA A 349 24.18 4.49 13.11
C ALA A 349 24.07 3.50 14.30
N GLY A 350 23.37 2.38 14.12
CA GLY A 350 23.19 1.35 15.16
C GLY A 350 24.52 0.77 15.65
N PHE A 351 25.50 0.61 14.75
CA PHE A 351 26.84 0.16 15.10
C PHE A 351 27.53 1.13 16.07
N TYR A 352 27.49 2.42 15.78
CA TYR A 352 28.11 3.45 16.61
C TYR A 352 27.35 3.67 17.93
N TRP A 353 26.03 3.47 17.96
CA TRP A 353 25.26 3.44 19.23
C TRP A 353 25.73 2.29 20.13
N MET A 354 25.92 1.09 19.59
CA MET A 354 26.42 -0.04 20.39
C MET A 354 27.87 0.14 20.85
N MET A 355 28.67 0.85 20.06
CA MET A 355 30.01 1.25 20.46
C MET A 355 29.97 2.26 21.62
N ALA A 356 29.07 3.24 21.56
CA ALA A 356 28.85 4.19 22.65
C ALA A 356 28.40 3.49 23.95
N VAL A 357 27.54 2.47 23.85
CA VAL A 357 27.13 1.63 24.99
C VAL A 357 28.35 0.91 25.59
N SER A 358 29.17 0.29 24.75
CA SER A 358 30.37 -0.45 25.19
C SER A 358 31.35 0.45 25.94
N PHE A 359 31.63 1.64 25.39
CA PHE A 359 32.49 2.64 26.04
C PHE A 359 31.85 3.25 27.29
N SER A 360 30.53 3.45 27.33
CA SER A 360 29.83 3.92 28.55
C SER A 360 29.92 2.90 29.68
N LYS A 361 29.82 1.60 29.36
CA LYS A 361 30.06 0.52 30.33
C LYS A 361 31.52 0.46 30.79
N LEU A 362 32.47 0.76 29.91
CA LEU A 362 33.88 0.87 30.29
C LEU A 362 34.12 2.08 31.20
N HIS A 363 33.47 3.21 30.88
CA HIS A 363 33.51 4.43 31.68
C HIS A 363 33.02 4.17 33.11
N LYS A 364 31.82 3.61 33.27
CA LYS A 364 31.28 3.20 34.58
C LYS A 364 32.23 2.26 35.32
N ARG A 365 32.72 1.20 34.65
CA ARG A 365 33.68 0.25 35.26
C ARG A 365 34.98 0.90 35.74
N ARG A 366 35.46 1.96 35.08
CA ARG A 366 36.66 2.70 35.49
C ARG A 366 36.36 3.64 36.66
N VAL A 367 35.18 4.28 36.69
CA VAL A 367 34.71 5.09 37.82
C VAL A 367 34.52 4.24 39.09
N ASP A 368 33.90 3.06 38.96
CA ASP A 368 33.69 2.11 40.07
C ASP A 368 35.02 1.54 40.64
N ARG A 369 36.14 1.71 39.94
CA ARG A 369 37.48 1.19 40.31
C ARG A 369 38.49 2.29 40.62
N LEU A 370 38.04 3.53 40.80
CA LEU A 370 38.93 4.65 41.13
C LEU A 370 39.67 4.37 42.45
N PRO A 371 41.02 4.39 42.47
CA PRO A 371 41.77 4.29 43.72
C PRO A 371 41.61 5.58 44.55
N GLU A 372 41.75 5.50 45.87
CA GLU A 372 41.74 6.65 46.80
C GLU A 372 42.94 7.62 46.61
N SER A 373 43.76 7.47 45.55
CA SER A 373 45.04 8.17 45.40
C SER A 373 45.00 9.37 44.45
N ASP A 374 45.90 10.34 44.71
CA ASP A 374 46.19 11.58 43.95
C ASP A 374 46.76 11.36 42.51
N SER A 375 46.39 10.28 41.83
CA SER A 375 46.84 10.05 40.45
C SER A 375 46.32 11.14 39.51
N PRO A 376 47.12 11.63 38.56
CA PRO A 376 46.68 12.66 37.62
C PRO A 376 45.45 12.20 36.81
N VAL A 377 44.36 12.96 36.89
CA VAL A 377 43.07 12.61 36.29
C VAL A 377 42.79 13.44 35.04
N ASP A 378 42.41 12.78 33.93
CA ASP A 378 41.89 13.45 32.73
C ASP A 378 40.45 13.91 32.97
N LEU A 379 40.27 15.21 33.23
CA LEU A 379 38.97 15.84 33.45
C LEU A 379 38.33 16.40 32.17
N TYR A 380 38.84 16.03 30.99
CA TYR A 380 38.30 16.53 29.73
C TYR A 380 36.84 16.10 29.53
N LEU A 381 35.93 17.09 29.59
CA LEU A 381 34.47 16.93 29.47
C LEU A 381 33.85 16.02 30.54
N VAL A 382 34.53 15.71 31.65
CA VAL A 382 33.99 14.91 32.76
C VAL A 382 34.18 15.66 34.08
N LYS A 383 33.50 15.23 35.15
CA LYS A 383 33.67 15.82 36.47
C LYS A 383 34.86 15.19 37.21
N ALA A 384 35.21 15.78 38.34
CA ALA A 384 36.19 15.24 39.27
C ALA A 384 35.75 13.84 39.77
N PRO A 385 36.70 12.95 40.18
CA PRO A 385 36.41 11.58 40.59
C PRO A 385 35.24 11.43 41.57
N GLU A 386 35.24 12.23 42.66
CA GLU A 386 34.21 12.20 43.71
C GLU A 386 32.83 12.59 43.18
N GLU A 387 32.78 13.62 42.34
CA GLU A 387 31.54 14.09 41.73
C GLU A 387 31.03 13.12 40.65
N GLU A 388 31.94 12.49 39.89
CA GLU A 388 31.61 11.57 38.80
C GLU A 388 31.05 10.24 39.35
N GLN A 389 31.50 9.77 40.52
CA GLN A 389 30.90 8.62 41.23
C GLN A 389 29.44 8.85 41.60
N GLN A 390 29.02 10.10 41.84
CA GLN A 390 27.64 10.46 42.15
C GLN A 390 26.77 10.65 40.89
N VAL A 391 27.36 10.65 39.69
CA VAL A 391 26.61 10.80 38.44
C VAL A 391 25.89 9.50 38.09
N ASP A 392 24.62 9.59 37.68
CA ASP A 392 23.91 8.45 37.08
C ASP A 392 24.44 8.15 35.67
N LEU A 393 25.51 7.35 35.61
CA LEU A 393 26.13 6.88 34.38
C LEU A 393 25.27 5.84 33.64
N LEU A 394 24.32 5.20 34.33
CA LEU A 394 23.44 4.18 33.73
C LEU A 394 22.41 4.82 32.80
N SER A 395 21.87 5.98 33.18
CA SER A 395 20.92 6.72 32.33
C SER A 395 21.48 7.06 30.94
N ALA A 396 22.78 7.38 30.83
CA ALA A 396 23.40 7.59 29.52
C ALA A 396 23.45 6.31 28.67
N THR A 397 23.77 5.17 29.31
CA THR A 397 23.83 3.86 28.65
C THR A 397 22.45 3.43 28.16
N ILE A 398 21.42 3.58 28.99
CA ILE A 398 20.01 3.32 28.65
C ILE A 398 19.57 4.18 27.45
N ARG A 399 19.90 5.47 27.44
CA ARG A 399 19.59 6.36 26.31
C ARG A 399 20.21 5.85 25.00
N TYR A 400 21.46 5.38 25.02
CA TYR A 400 22.13 4.86 23.82
C TYR A 400 21.59 3.50 23.39
N LEU A 401 21.20 2.62 24.33
CA LEU A 401 20.50 1.37 24.01
C LEU A 401 19.15 1.64 23.33
N ASN A 402 18.36 2.60 23.85
CA ASN A 402 17.09 3.00 23.23
C ASN A 402 17.30 3.55 21.81
N ALA A 403 18.30 4.42 21.60
CA ALA A 403 18.64 4.93 20.27
C ALA A 403 19.10 3.82 19.30
N GLY A 404 19.88 2.85 19.80
CA GLY A 404 20.27 1.66 19.06
C GLY A 404 19.07 0.80 18.67
N ALA A 405 18.19 0.48 19.63
CA ALA A 405 16.99 -0.30 19.41
C ALA A 405 16.07 0.33 18.35
N ALA A 406 15.86 1.65 18.41
CA ALA A 406 15.10 2.39 17.41
C ALA A 406 15.75 2.26 16.01
N THR A 407 17.06 2.44 15.91
CA THR A 407 17.80 2.28 14.64
C THR A 407 17.67 0.86 14.08
N PHE A 408 17.71 -0.17 14.94
CA PHE A 408 17.58 -1.56 14.50
C PHE A 408 16.15 -1.90 14.03
N VAL A 409 15.12 -1.25 14.58
CA VAL A 409 13.75 -1.31 14.04
C VAL A 409 13.70 -0.71 12.65
N GLU A 410 14.24 0.51 12.46
CA GLU A 410 14.26 1.19 11.16
C GLU A 410 14.96 0.39 10.06
N LYS A 411 15.95 -0.43 10.43
CA LYS A 411 16.71 -1.29 9.50
C LYS A 411 16.18 -2.72 9.38
N GLY A 412 15.08 -3.07 10.05
CA GLY A 412 14.52 -4.42 10.02
C GLY A 412 15.41 -5.49 10.68
N GLN A 413 16.34 -5.09 11.56
CA GLN A 413 17.29 -6.00 12.20
C GLN A 413 16.75 -6.51 13.55
N SER A 414 15.75 -7.41 13.49
CA SER A 414 15.02 -7.93 14.66
C SER A 414 15.90 -8.61 15.72
N ARG A 415 16.92 -9.37 15.30
CA ARG A 415 17.86 -10.06 16.21
C ARG A 415 18.71 -9.10 17.01
N LEU A 416 19.28 -8.08 16.35
CA LEU A 416 20.07 -7.06 17.02
C LEU A 416 19.21 -6.23 17.96
N ARG A 417 18.00 -5.86 17.53
CA ARG A 417 17.02 -5.21 18.42
C ARG A 417 16.74 -6.05 19.66
N SER A 418 16.48 -7.34 19.51
CA SER A 418 16.17 -8.25 20.64
C SER A 418 17.34 -8.35 21.61
N ARG A 419 18.58 -8.44 21.10
CA ARG A 419 19.80 -8.40 21.93
C ARG A 419 19.92 -7.08 22.70
N VAL A 420 19.66 -5.93 22.06
CA VAL A 420 19.73 -4.62 22.72
C VAL A 420 18.66 -4.48 23.79
N LEU A 421 17.44 -4.94 23.53
CA LEU A 421 16.34 -4.90 24.49
C LEU A 421 16.56 -5.84 25.68
N PHE A 422 17.24 -6.98 25.46
CA PHE A 422 17.68 -7.85 26.56
C PHE A 422 18.64 -7.13 27.51
N GLU A 423 19.66 -6.48 26.95
CA GLU A 423 20.64 -5.71 27.72
C GLU A 423 20.00 -4.49 28.41
N LEU A 424 19.05 -3.82 27.74
CA LEU A 424 18.24 -2.76 28.32
C LEU A 424 17.43 -3.26 29.51
N ALA A 425 16.77 -4.42 29.37
CA ALA A 425 15.98 -5.00 30.44
C ALA A 425 16.82 -5.28 31.69
N GLN A 426 18.02 -5.86 31.53
CA GLN A 426 18.94 -6.09 32.66
C GLN A 426 19.31 -4.79 33.41
N LEU A 427 19.51 -3.69 32.68
CA LEU A 427 19.80 -2.38 33.28
C LEU A 427 18.57 -1.75 33.95
N GLU A 428 17.39 -1.87 33.36
CA GLU A 428 16.14 -1.37 33.95
C GLU A 428 15.76 -2.17 35.20
N MET A 429 16.02 -3.48 35.22
CA MET A 429 15.91 -4.31 36.43
C MET A 429 16.82 -3.80 37.55
N SER A 430 18.06 -3.39 37.25
CA SER A 430 18.95 -2.83 38.27
C SER A 430 18.49 -1.47 38.83
N ARG A 431 17.56 -0.81 38.13
CA ARG A 431 16.88 0.42 38.57
C ARG A 431 15.50 0.19 39.17
N GLU A 432 15.11 -1.07 39.36
CA GLU A 432 13.77 -1.46 39.83
C GLU A 432 12.62 -1.02 38.90
N ASN A 433 12.92 -0.72 37.64
CA ASN A 433 11.94 -0.41 36.60
C ASN A 433 11.43 -1.71 35.94
N TRP A 434 10.81 -2.56 36.75
CA TRP A 434 10.40 -3.92 36.37
C TRP A 434 9.44 -3.99 35.18
N GLN A 435 8.53 -3.01 35.04
CA GLN A 435 7.58 -2.95 33.92
C GLN A 435 8.28 -2.78 32.57
N VAL A 436 9.20 -1.81 32.46
CA VAL A 436 9.93 -1.52 31.22
C VAL A 436 10.85 -2.69 30.86
N ALA A 437 11.45 -3.33 31.86
CA ALA A 437 12.25 -4.53 31.68
C ALA A 437 11.42 -5.68 31.11
N LEU A 438 10.24 -5.95 31.67
CA LEU A 438 9.34 -7.00 31.20
C LEU A 438 8.89 -6.75 29.75
N ASP A 439 8.50 -5.52 29.43
CA ASP A 439 8.05 -5.16 28.07
C ASP A 439 9.17 -5.32 27.04
N SER A 440 10.40 -4.97 27.41
CA SER A 440 11.60 -5.15 26.58
C SER A 440 11.91 -6.64 26.35
N LEU A 441 11.81 -7.46 27.39
CA LEU A 441 12.01 -8.92 27.31
C LEU A 441 10.93 -9.59 26.45
N LYS A 442 9.66 -9.21 26.58
CA LYS A 442 8.54 -9.75 25.77
C LYS A 442 8.78 -9.60 24.26
N ILE A 443 9.37 -8.48 23.83
CA ILE A 443 9.73 -8.26 22.42
C ILE A 443 10.84 -9.23 21.97
N GLY A 444 11.86 -9.43 22.80
CA GLY A 444 12.94 -10.38 22.53
C GLY A 444 12.43 -11.83 22.46
N LEU A 445 11.61 -12.24 23.44
CA LEU A 445 11.02 -13.58 23.54
C LEU A 445 10.26 -13.96 22.26
N ARG A 446 9.44 -13.06 21.71
CA ARG A 446 8.73 -13.28 20.44
C ARG A 446 9.70 -13.59 19.29
N SER A 447 10.80 -12.85 19.20
CA SER A 447 11.80 -13.05 18.13
C SER A 447 12.58 -14.36 18.30
N TRP A 448 13.01 -14.68 19.52
CA TRP A 448 13.78 -15.90 19.79
C TRP A 448 12.94 -17.18 19.67
N ARG A 449 11.65 -17.15 20.04
CA ARG A 449 10.71 -18.26 19.82
C ARG A 449 10.59 -18.62 18.34
N ALA A 450 10.51 -17.61 17.47
CA ALA A 450 10.44 -17.81 16.02
C ALA A 450 11.76 -18.38 15.45
N ASP A 451 12.90 -17.92 15.96
CA ASP A 451 14.23 -18.28 15.41
C ASP A 451 14.73 -19.68 15.82
N ARG A 452 14.25 -20.26 16.93
CA ARG A 452 14.60 -21.62 17.43
C ARG A 452 16.10 -21.91 17.67
N TRP A 453 16.98 -20.93 17.53
CA TRP A 453 18.44 -21.14 17.44
C TRP A 453 19.23 -20.87 18.73
N THR A 454 18.58 -20.44 19.83
CA THR A 454 19.28 -20.00 21.07
C THR A 454 18.51 -20.34 22.36
N PRO A 455 18.38 -21.63 22.72
CA PRO A 455 17.60 -22.05 23.88
C PRO A 455 18.15 -21.52 25.22
N GLU A 456 19.46 -21.27 25.33
CA GLU A 456 20.08 -20.70 26.54
C GLU A 456 19.67 -19.25 26.81
N ILE A 457 19.70 -18.40 25.77
CA ILE A 457 19.27 -16.98 25.90
C ILE A 457 17.77 -16.92 26.18
N LEU A 458 17.00 -17.79 25.53
CA LEU A 458 15.56 -17.88 25.75
C LEU A 458 15.25 -18.31 27.20
N LYS A 459 15.96 -19.30 27.74
CA LYS A 459 15.89 -19.69 29.15
C LYS A 459 16.18 -18.52 30.08
N GLU A 460 17.29 -17.81 29.86
CA GLU A 460 17.66 -16.66 30.69
C GLU A 460 16.59 -15.55 30.62
N ALA A 461 16.13 -15.20 29.42
CA ALA A 461 15.09 -14.20 29.21
C ALA A 461 13.75 -14.58 29.85
N LEU A 462 13.35 -15.86 29.80
CA LEU A 462 12.14 -16.36 30.45
C LEU A 462 12.25 -16.27 31.97
N THR A 463 13.40 -16.63 32.54
CA THR A 463 13.67 -16.50 33.98
C THR A 463 13.63 -15.05 34.44
N LEU A 464 14.27 -14.13 33.70
CA LEU A 464 14.24 -12.69 34.01
C LEU A 464 12.83 -12.12 33.85
N ALA A 465 12.08 -12.52 32.81
CA ALA A 465 10.71 -12.08 32.58
C ALA A 465 9.77 -12.56 33.69
N ARG A 466 9.92 -13.81 34.15
CA ARG A 466 9.20 -14.34 35.31
C ARG A 466 9.51 -13.50 36.56
N GLY A 467 10.79 -13.23 36.83
CA GLY A 467 11.19 -12.40 37.97
C GLY A 467 10.60 -10.99 37.93
N CYS A 468 10.59 -10.35 36.76
CA CYS A 468 9.96 -9.05 36.59
C CYS A 468 8.44 -9.12 36.82
N ALA A 469 7.77 -10.13 36.25
CA ALA A 469 6.33 -10.31 36.38
C ALA A 469 5.88 -10.48 37.84
N LEU A 470 6.63 -11.25 38.63
CA LEU A 470 6.39 -11.41 40.07
C LEU A 470 6.52 -10.08 40.83
N LYS A 471 7.50 -9.24 40.48
CA LYS A 471 7.74 -7.94 41.13
C LYS A 471 6.71 -6.87 40.80
N ILE A 472 6.01 -6.97 39.68
CA ILE A 472 4.91 -6.06 39.30
C ILE A 472 3.52 -6.65 39.55
N SER A 473 3.44 -7.83 40.15
CA SER A 473 2.19 -8.58 40.36
C SER A 473 1.40 -8.88 39.07
N ASP A 474 2.09 -9.11 37.95
CA ASP A 474 1.49 -9.53 36.66
C ASP A 474 1.35 -11.07 36.63
N ALA A 475 0.23 -11.56 37.17
CA ALA A 475 -0.09 -12.98 37.24
C ALA A 475 -0.08 -13.67 35.87
N ALA A 476 -0.56 -13.01 34.82
CA ALA A 476 -0.65 -13.58 33.48
C ALA A 476 0.74 -13.86 32.88
N SER A 477 1.67 -12.90 32.99
CA SER A 477 3.05 -13.08 32.51
C SER A 477 3.81 -14.09 33.37
N ALA A 478 3.59 -14.11 34.69
CA ALA A 478 4.21 -15.08 35.60
C ALA A 478 3.77 -16.53 35.27
N LEU A 479 2.48 -16.76 35.05
CA LEU A 479 1.92 -18.05 34.63
C LEU A 479 2.45 -18.48 33.26
N THR A 480 2.39 -17.58 32.28
CA THR A 480 2.83 -17.87 30.90
C THR A 480 4.30 -18.28 30.87
N THR A 481 5.18 -17.50 31.51
CA THR A 481 6.62 -17.80 31.56
C THR A 481 6.93 -19.05 32.36
N SER A 482 6.20 -19.30 33.47
CA SER A 482 6.35 -20.53 34.27
C SER A 482 5.93 -21.78 33.51
N LEU A 483 4.82 -21.73 32.76
CA LEU A 483 4.38 -22.81 31.88
C LEU A 483 5.42 -23.06 30.78
N GLU A 484 5.92 -22.00 30.14
CA GLU A 484 6.89 -22.11 29.05
C GLU A 484 8.23 -22.72 29.48
N LEU A 485 8.67 -22.47 30.72
CA LEU A 485 9.87 -23.08 31.32
C LEU A 485 9.79 -24.62 31.43
N HIS A 486 8.61 -25.22 31.30
CA HIS A 486 8.47 -26.69 31.27
C HIS A 486 8.92 -27.29 29.93
N SER A 487 9.01 -26.51 28.85
CA SER A 487 9.28 -27.05 27.51
C SER A 487 10.65 -27.72 27.37
N LYS A 488 10.67 -28.91 26.76
CA LYS A 488 11.89 -29.66 26.42
C LYS A 488 12.80 -29.01 25.36
N VAL A 489 12.34 -27.92 24.73
CA VAL A 489 13.16 -27.14 23.80
C VAL A 489 14.27 -26.41 24.55
N LEU A 490 14.05 -26.13 25.83
CA LEU A 490 15.03 -25.52 26.71
C LEU A 490 16.13 -26.53 27.09
N PRO A 491 17.32 -26.04 27.51
CA PRO A 491 18.44 -26.90 27.91
C PRO A 491 18.09 -27.77 29.13
N GLU A 492 18.64 -28.99 29.18
CA GLU A 492 18.49 -29.90 30.32
C GLU A 492 19.03 -29.27 31.62
N GLY A 493 18.36 -29.55 32.75
CA GLY A 493 18.71 -28.96 34.06
C GLY A 493 18.20 -27.53 34.26
N THR A 494 17.25 -27.07 33.44
CA THR A 494 16.54 -25.81 33.70
C THR A 494 15.66 -25.96 34.94
N GLN A 495 15.79 -25.03 35.88
CA GLN A 495 14.94 -25.02 37.07
C GLN A 495 13.49 -24.72 36.67
N VAL A 496 12.61 -25.69 36.88
CA VAL A 496 11.19 -25.59 36.54
C VAL A 496 10.43 -25.13 37.79
N PRO A 497 9.71 -23.99 37.75
CA PRO A 497 8.83 -23.60 38.85
C PRO A 497 7.61 -24.51 38.88
N GLU A 498 7.12 -24.87 40.07
CA GLU A 498 5.88 -25.62 40.20
C GLU A 498 4.69 -24.73 39.87
N LEU A 499 3.81 -25.16 38.95
CA LEU A 499 2.67 -24.36 38.50
C LEU A 499 1.66 -24.08 39.62
N SER A 500 1.47 -25.03 40.55
CA SER A 500 0.57 -24.91 41.70
C SER A 500 0.95 -23.75 42.63
N SER A 501 2.24 -23.48 42.81
CA SER A 501 2.76 -22.43 43.70
C SER A 501 3.27 -21.20 42.95
N CYS A 502 3.15 -21.14 41.62
CA CYS A 502 3.81 -20.08 40.85
C CYS A 502 3.28 -18.66 41.12
N LEU A 503 2.10 -18.52 41.72
CA LEU A 503 1.46 -17.25 42.09
C LEU A 503 1.62 -16.89 43.57
N THR A 504 2.19 -17.77 44.41
CA THR A 504 2.30 -17.52 45.86
C THR A 504 3.27 -16.39 46.20
N ASP A 505 4.24 -16.15 45.32
CA ASP A 505 5.29 -15.14 45.50
C ASP A 505 4.86 -13.72 45.07
N ILE A 506 3.60 -13.53 44.67
CA ILE A 506 3.07 -12.22 44.26
C ILE A 506 2.75 -11.37 45.49
N GLU A 507 3.41 -10.21 45.59
CA GLU A 507 3.18 -9.23 46.64
C GLU A 507 1.71 -8.73 46.59
N GLY A 508 0.96 -8.92 47.68
CA GLY A 508 -0.44 -8.52 47.80
C GLY A 508 -1.48 -9.62 47.52
N GLY A 509 -1.04 -10.80 47.06
CA GLY A 509 -1.92 -11.92 46.69
C GLY A 509 -2.69 -11.67 45.39
N VAL A 510 -3.20 -12.74 44.78
CA VAL A 510 -4.02 -12.65 43.56
C VAL A 510 -5.48 -12.37 43.94
N GLN A 511 -6.07 -11.30 43.41
CA GLN A 511 -7.49 -11.00 43.60
C GLN A 511 -8.34 -11.77 42.58
N GLY A 512 -8.97 -12.87 43.01
CA GLY A 512 -9.85 -13.69 42.16
C GLY A 512 -9.13 -14.76 41.33
N GLU A 513 -9.87 -15.45 40.48
CA GLU A 513 -9.35 -16.50 39.59
C GLU A 513 -8.85 -15.86 38.29
N THR A 514 -7.57 -16.05 37.95
CA THR A 514 -6.97 -15.51 36.72
C THR A 514 -7.20 -16.47 35.56
N THR A 515 -8.13 -16.13 34.66
CA THR A 515 -8.37 -16.89 33.41
C THR A 515 -7.50 -16.37 32.28
N LEU A 516 -6.71 -17.23 31.66
CA LEU A 516 -5.74 -16.90 30.61
C LEU A 516 -5.92 -17.77 29.36
N ALA A 517 -6.22 -17.15 28.23
CA ALA A 517 -6.21 -17.82 26.93
C ALA A 517 -4.86 -17.62 26.24
N ILE A 518 -4.07 -18.68 26.10
CA ILE A 518 -2.77 -18.69 25.43
C ILE A 518 -2.89 -19.40 24.10
N ARG A 519 -2.46 -18.76 23.01
CA ARG A 519 -2.33 -19.44 21.73
C ARG A 519 -1.05 -20.27 21.72
N ALA A 520 -1.15 -21.55 21.37
CA ALA A 520 -0.01 -22.45 21.31
C ALA A 520 1.21 -21.95 20.49
N PRO A 521 1.09 -21.22 19.36
CA PRO A 521 2.26 -20.67 18.65
C PRO A 521 2.99 -19.53 19.39
N ASP A 522 2.37 -18.90 20.39
CA ASP A 522 2.94 -17.74 21.08
C ASP A 522 3.93 -18.13 22.19
N ILE A 523 3.97 -19.40 22.59
CA ILE A 523 4.87 -19.96 23.61
C ILE A 523 5.64 -21.16 23.07
N LEU A 524 6.70 -21.58 23.76
CA LEU A 524 7.32 -22.88 23.47
C LEU A 524 6.33 -24.04 23.68
N PRO A 525 6.42 -25.11 22.87
CA PRO A 525 5.52 -26.25 23.00
C PRO A 525 5.77 -26.99 24.32
N VAL A 526 4.74 -27.03 25.16
CA VAL A 526 4.74 -27.79 26.44
C VAL A 526 3.88 -29.06 26.31
N ILE A 527 2.77 -28.97 25.58
CA ILE A 527 1.91 -30.10 25.22
C ILE A 527 1.59 -29.97 23.72
N SER A 528 1.62 -31.08 23.00
CA SER A 528 1.13 -31.14 21.62
C SER A 528 -0.10 -32.03 21.54
N ALA A 529 -1.12 -31.58 20.82
CA ALA A 529 -2.32 -32.36 20.52
C ALA A 529 -2.40 -32.63 19.01
N GLU A 530 -2.68 -33.86 18.64
CA GLU A 530 -2.97 -34.28 17.26
C GLU A 530 -4.35 -34.94 17.23
N TYR A 531 -5.12 -34.71 16.16
CA TYR A 531 -6.43 -35.34 15.98
C TYR A 531 -6.56 -35.95 14.58
N ALA A 532 -7.16 -37.13 14.47
CA ALA A 532 -7.39 -37.80 13.20
C ALA A 532 -8.69 -38.63 13.17
N PHE A 533 -9.45 -38.52 12.09
CA PHE A 533 -10.48 -39.48 11.71
C PHE A 533 -9.84 -40.72 11.07
N LEU A 534 -10.32 -41.92 11.42
CA LEU A 534 -9.79 -43.18 10.88
C LEU A 534 -10.28 -43.44 9.45
N ALA A 535 -11.48 -42.97 9.12
CA ALA A 535 -12.07 -43.02 7.79
C ALA A 535 -12.16 -41.61 7.19
N THR A 536 -12.13 -41.54 5.86
CA THR A 536 -12.30 -40.27 5.12
C THR A 536 -13.76 -40.01 4.78
N GLU A 537 -14.54 -41.07 4.63
CA GLU A 537 -15.97 -41.05 4.30
C GLU A 537 -16.69 -42.07 5.19
N VAL A 538 -17.82 -41.67 5.79
CA VAL A 538 -18.67 -42.54 6.65
C VAL A 538 -20.14 -42.18 6.39
N SER A 539 -21.04 -43.15 6.36
CA SER A 539 -22.46 -42.89 6.06
C SER A 539 -23.26 -42.48 7.30
N VAL A 540 -24.34 -41.72 7.11
CA VAL A 540 -25.34 -41.41 8.15
C VAL A 540 -25.90 -42.73 8.70
N GLY A 541 -25.95 -42.84 10.03
CA GLY A 541 -26.31 -44.07 10.74
C GLY A 541 -25.11 -44.93 11.16
N GLU A 542 -23.90 -44.68 10.64
CA GLU A 542 -22.66 -45.31 11.11
C GLU A 542 -21.92 -44.42 12.14
N LEU A 543 -21.03 -45.02 12.94
CA LEU A 543 -20.19 -44.30 13.91
C LEU A 543 -18.87 -43.85 13.26
N ALA A 544 -18.56 -42.55 13.32
CA ALA A 544 -17.25 -42.05 12.93
C ALA A 544 -16.23 -42.34 14.04
N ILE A 545 -15.23 -43.18 13.73
CA ILE A 545 -14.12 -43.45 14.65
C ILE A 545 -13.01 -42.42 14.44
N SER A 546 -12.55 -41.82 15.54
CA SER A 546 -11.49 -40.81 15.55
C SER A 546 -10.52 -41.04 16.71
N GLN A 547 -9.37 -40.37 16.65
CA GLN A 547 -8.32 -40.49 17.66
C GLN A 547 -7.75 -39.12 18.02
N LEU A 548 -7.74 -38.82 19.31
CA LEU A 548 -7.04 -37.68 19.90
C LEU A 548 -5.74 -38.17 20.54
N VAL A 549 -4.61 -37.55 20.21
CA VAL A 549 -3.30 -37.89 20.75
C VAL A 549 -2.75 -36.68 21.48
N LEU A 550 -2.52 -36.82 22.79
CA LEU A 550 -1.84 -35.82 23.60
C LEU A 550 -0.42 -36.30 23.89
N LYS A 551 0.55 -35.43 23.66
CA LYS A 551 1.96 -35.72 23.95
C LYS A 551 2.54 -34.61 24.80
N SER A 552 3.10 -35.01 25.95
CA SER A 552 3.90 -34.11 26.78
C SER A 552 5.21 -33.76 26.06
N GLN A 553 5.45 -32.47 25.92
CA GLN A 553 6.71 -31.90 25.44
C GLN A 553 7.49 -31.27 26.60
N ALA A 554 7.20 -31.68 27.85
CA ALA A 554 7.91 -31.22 29.02
C ALA A 554 9.31 -31.85 29.11
N GLN A 555 10.26 -31.13 29.71
CA GLN A 555 11.63 -31.62 29.95
C GLN A 555 11.69 -32.72 31.03
N SER A 556 12.70 -33.59 30.94
CA SER A 556 12.97 -34.65 31.92
C SER A 556 13.20 -34.04 33.30
N GLY A 557 12.39 -34.43 34.30
CA GLY A 557 12.45 -33.88 35.67
C GLY A 557 11.39 -32.83 36.00
N SER A 558 10.58 -32.39 35.03
CA SER A 558 9.38 -31.59 35.28
C SER A 558 8.31 -32.35 36.08
N PRO A 559 7.49 -31.69 36.92
CA PRO A 559 6.29 -32.32 37.48
C PRO A 559 5.34 -32.78 36.36
N HIS A 560 4.46 -33.74 36.66
CA HIS A 560 3.42 -34.17 35.73
C HIS A 560 2.40 -33.04 35.53
N LEU A 561 1.91 -32.89 34.31
CA LEU A 561 0.91 -31.87 33.96
C LEU A 561 -0.46 -32.52 33.95
N THR A 562 -1.36 -32.04 34.80
CA THR A 562 -2.74 -32.53 34.87
C THR A 562 -3.68 -31.53 34.20
N LEU A 563 -4.23 -31.91 33.04
CA LEU A 563 -5.26 -31.11 32.38
C LEU A 563 -6.59 -31.30 33.12
N HIS A 564 -7.35 -30.23 33.29
CA HIS A 564 -8.71 -30.28 33.84
C HIS A 564 -9.70 -30.79 32.78
N GLU A 565 -9.60 -30.26 31.57
CA GLU A 565 -10.39 -30.67 30.43
C GLU A 565 -9.64 -30.51 29.11
N VAL A 566 -10.08 -31.28 28.11
CA VAL A 566 -9.69 -31.11 26.71
C VAL A 566 -10.94 -30.97 25.86
N LYS A 567 -11.02 -29.86 25.14
CA LYS A 567 -12.14 -29.53 24.26
C LYS A 567 -11.69 -29.56 22.80
N VAL A 568 -12.40 -30.32 21.97
CA VAL A 568 -12.21 -30.35 20.52
C VAL A 568 -13.41 -29.68 19.86
N GLU A 569 -13.15 -28.62 19.10
CA GLU A 569 -14.20 -27.92 18.36
C GLU A 569 -14.19 -28.33 16.89
N TYR A 570 -15.39 -28.49 16.35
CA TYR A 570 -15.60 -28.87 14.95
C TYR A 570 -16.36 -27.75 14.21
N LYS A 571 -16.04 -27.61 12.93
CA LYS A 571 -16.83 -26.91 11.92
C LYS A 571 -17.60 -27.94 11.11
N GLY A 572 -18.91 -27.75 10.96
CA GLY A 572 -19.79 -28.67 10.24
C GLY A 572 -20.74 -29.42 11.18
N MET A 573 -21.10 -30.65 10.82
CA MET A 573 -22.23 -31.39 11.43
C MET A 573 -21.88 -32.24 12.66
N LEU A 574 -20.71 -32.03 13.27
CA LEU A 574 -20.32 -32.68 14.53
C LEU A 574 -20.43 -31.71 15.71
N LYS A 575 -20.93 -32.24 16.84
CA LYS A 575 -21.00 -31.51 18.10
C LYS A 575 -19.60 -31.42 18.73
N PRO A 576 -19.27 -30.33 19.46
CA PRO A 576 -18.00 -30.22 20.20
C PRO A 576 -17.81 -31.40 21.16
N LEU A 577 -16.58 -31.85 21.31
CA LEU A 577 -16.21 -32.93 22.24
C LEU A 577 -15.48 -32.34 23.44
N VAL A 578 -15.87 -32.73 24.65
CA VAL A 578 -15.24 -32.35 25.91
C VAL A 578 -14.83 -33.61 26.65
N ILE A 579 -13.55 -33.74 27.00
CA ILE A 579 -13.04 -34.81 27.86
C ILE A 579 -12.63 -34.17 29.19
N ARG A 580 -13.26 -34.57 30.29
CA ARG A 580 -12.91 -34.10 31.63
C ARG A 580 -11.95 -35.08 32.31
N HIS A 581 -11.11 -34.55 33.19
CA HIS A 581 -10.19 -35.36 33.96
C HIS A 581 -10.89 -36.09 35.11
N GLU A 582 -10.69 -37.41 35.19
CA GLU A 582 -10.91 -38.21 36.40
C GLU A 582 -9.78 -39.23 36.53
N THR A 583 -9.35 -39.48 37.77
CA THR A 583 -8.27 -40.43 38.05
C THR A 583 -8.78 -41.85 37.92
N VAL A 584 -8.26 -42.61 36.95
CA VAL A 584 -8.62 -44.02 36.74
C VAL A 584 -7.45 -44.92 37.13
N GLU A 585 -7.63 -45.77 38.14
CA GLU A 585 -6.59 -46.70 38.58
C GLU A 585 -6.21 -47.67 37.45
N GLY A 586 -4.90 -47.78 37.15
CA GLY A 586 -4.38 -48.66 36.11
C GLY A 586 -4.59 -48.16 34.66
N ALA A 587 -4.88 -46.88 34.46
CA ALA A 587 -5.06 -46.30 33.12
C ALA A 587 -3.84 -46.53 32.21
N SER A 588 -4.06 -47.20 31.09
CA SER A 588 -3.06 -47.35 30.03
C SER A 588 -2.90 -46.07 29.21
N ASP A 589 -1.74 -45.92 28.56
CA ASP A 589 -1.48 -44.83 27.60
C ASP A 589 -2.48 -44.79 26.43
N PHE A 590 -3.14 -45.91 26.13
CA PHE A 590 -4.27 -45.98 25.21
C PHE A 590 -5.59 -46.10 25.99
N GLN A 591 -6.56 -45.23 25.72
CA GLN A 591 -7.88 -45.24 26.35
C GLN A 591 -8.96 -45.37 25.27
N ASP A 592 -9.65 -46.51 25.24
CA ASP A 592 -10.83 -46.71 24.38
C ASP A 592 -12.05 -46.05 25.05
N MET A 593 -12.59 -45.03 24.38
CA MET A 593 -13.73 -44.24 24.83
C MET A 593 -14.95 -44.38 23.91
N LYS A 594 -14.94 -45.28 22.90
CA LYS A 594 -16.01 -45.40 21.90
C LYS A 594 -17.41 -45.64 22.50
N SER A 595 -17.50 -46.22 23.70
CA SER A 595 -18.77 -46.47 24.42
C SER A 595 -18.97 -45.61 25.66
N LYS A 596 -18.03 -44.70 25.97
CA LYS A 596 -18.01 -43.92 27.22
C LYS A 596 -18.40 -42.44 27.03
N LEU A 597 -18.74 -42.06 25.80
CA LEU A 597 -19.15 -40.71 25.43
C LEU A 597 -20.67 -40.54 25.59
N LYS A 598 -21.09 -39.45 26.22
CA LYS A 598 -22.50 -39.10 26.45
C LYS A 598 -22.83 -37.77 25.77
N GLU A 599 -23.99 -37.69 25.15
CA GLU A 599 -24.48 -36.47 24.53
C GLU A 599 -25.20 -35.61 25.58
N ILE A 600 -24.72 -34.38 25.80
CA ILE A 600 -25.27 -33.44 26.78
C ILE A 600 -25.93 -32.30 26.05
N THR A 601 -27.21 -32.05 26.36
CA THR A 601 -27.96 -30.88 25.90
C THR A 601 -28.19 -29.96 27.10
N PRO A 602 -27.38 -28.91 27.28
CA PRO A 602 -27.50 -28.02 28.44
C PRO A 602 -28.82 -27.23 28.42
N SER A 603 -29.41 -27.02 29.60
CA SER A 603 -30.67 -26.29 29.81
C SER A 603 -30.61 -24.80 29.42
N ASP A 604 -29.40 -24.24 29.35
CA ASP A 604 -29.15 -22.79 29.26
C ASP A 604 -29.12 -22.28 27.80
N GLY A 605 -29.68 -23.01 26.85
CA GLY A 605 -29.66 -22.64 25.42
C GLY A 605 -28.28 -22.71 24.75
N LYS A 606 -27.25 -23.22 25.45
CA LYS A 606 -25.93 -23.50 24.86
C LYS A 606 -26.01 -24.70 23.91
N LYS A 607 -25.12 -24.74 22.91
CA LYS A 607 -25.08 -25.86 21.93
C LYS A 607 -24.82 -27.18 22.64
N ALA A 608 -25.53 -28.23 22.23
CA ALA A 608 -25.28 -29.59 22.69
C ALA A 608 -23.85 -30.02 22.36
N TYR A 609 -23.22 -30.75 23.27
CA TYR A 609 -21.84 -31.24 23.15
C TYR A 609 -21.76 -32.70 23.60
N VAL A 610 -20.69 -33.39 23.21
CA VAL A 610 -20.40 -34.75 23.63
C VAL A 610 -19.38 -34.69 24.76
N GLU A 611 -19.68 -35.35 25.87
CA GLU A 611 -18.83 -35.38 27.06
C GLU A 611 -18.31 -36.79 27.33
N GLY A 612 -17.04 -36.88 27.68
CA GLY A 612 -16.39 -38.10 28.17
C GLY A 612 -15.53 -37.80 29.39
N VAL A 613 -15.14 -38.85 30.09
CA VAL A 613 -14.23 -38.75 31.23
C VAL A 613 -13.05 -39.69 31.03
N ALA A 614 -11.84 -39.18 31.28
CA ALA A 614 -10.60 -39.92 31.08
C ALA A 614 -9.48 -39.41 31.99
N ASP A 615 -8.41 -40.20 32.15
CA ASP A 615 -7.21 -39.73 32.84
C ASP A 615 -6.38 -38.84 31.92
N LEU A 616 -6.31 -37.54 32.24
CA LEU A 616 -5.61 -36.49 31.50
C LEU A 616 -4.29 -36.05 32.17
N ALA A 617 -3.78 -36.78 33.16
CA ALA A 617 -2.46 -36.54 33.75
C ALA A 617 -1.34 -36.98 32.78
N LEU A 618 -0.37 -36.12 32.49
CA LEU A 618 0.69 -36.37 31.52
C LEU A 618 2.07 -36.25 32.20
N ASN A 619 2.78 -37.37 32.29
CA ASN A 619 4.18 -37.37 32.71
C ASN A 619 5.07 -36.77 31.60
N PRO A 620 6.27 -36.24 31.93
CA PRO A 620 7.20 -35.73 30.94
C PRO A 620 7.51 -36.76 29.84
N GLY A 621 7.31 -36.36 28.59
CA GLY A 621 7.51 -37.22 27.41
C GLY A 621 6.44 -38.29 27.15
N GLN A 622 5.47 -38.48 28.04
CA GLN A 622 4.39 -39.46 27.88
C GLN A 622 3.48 -39.10 26.69
N ILE A 623 2.94 -40.14 26.04
CA ILE A 623 1.95 -40.03 24.97
C ILE A 623 0.69 -40.73 25.44
N LYS A 624 -0.43 -40.00 25.46
CA LYS A 624 -1.76 -40.56 25.69
C LYS A 624 -2.60 -40.50 24.43
N VAL A 625 -3.31 -41.59 24.15
CA VAL A 625 -4.10 -41.79 22.94
C VAL A 625 -5.53 -42.12 23.36
N PHE A 626 -6.49 -41.34 22.87
CA PHE A 626 -7.92 -41.53 23.13
C PHE A 626 -8.60 -41.92 21.83
N GLU A 627 -9.18 -43.13 21.78
CA GLU A 627 -10.00 -43.57 20.65
C GLU A 627 -11.47 -43.24 20.92
N LEU A 628 -12.07 -42.50 20.01
CA LEU A 628 -13.34 -41.81 20.17
C LEU A 628 -14.32 -42.27 19.09
N SER A 629 -15.62 -42.24 19.39
CA SER A 629 -16.70 -42.47 18.42
C SER A 629 -17.62 -41.25 18.38
N SER A 630 -18.17 -40.94 17.21
CA SER A 630 -19.17 -39.88 17.08
C SER A 630 -20.31 -40.36 16.19
N PRO A 631 -21.57 -40.32 16.67
CA PRO A 631 -22.72 -40.71 15.86
C PRO A 631 -22.99 -39.67 14.77
N LEU A 632 -23.19 -40.14 13.54
CA LEU A 632 -23.47 -39.29 12.38
C LEU A 632 -24.97 -39.25 12.10
N ARG A 633 -25.60 -38.11 12.41
CA ARG A 633 -27.05 -37.90 12.25
C ARG A 633 -27.42 -37.16 10.96
N GLU A 634 -26.53 -36.31 10.47
CA GLU A 634 -26.75 -35.46 9.30
C GLU A 634 -25.59 -35.63 8.30
N HIS A 635 -25.91 -35.59 7.00
CA HIS A 635 -24.90 -35.64 5.95
C HIS A 635 -24.27 -34.26 5.73
N GLY A 636 -23.03 -34.23 5.23
CA GLY A 636 -22.27 -32.99 5.06
C GLY A 636 -20.79 -33.19 5.33
N ASP A 637 -20.10 -32.13 5.73
CA ASP A 637 -18.68 -32.17 6.07
C ASP A 637 -18.47 -31.87 7.56
N ALA A 638 -17.42 -32.45 8.13
CA ALA A 638 -16.95 -32.12 9.47
C ALA A 638 -15.43 -31.94 9.48
N ARG A 639 -14.96 -30.86 10.09
CA ARG A 639 -13.54 -30.52 10.21
C ARG A 639 -13.22 -30.04 11.62
N VAL A 640 -12.11 -30.47 12.19
CA VAL A 640 -11.62 -29.90 13.46
C VAL A 640 -11.05 -28.50 13.23
N ILE A 641 -11.43 -27.53 14.06
CA ILE A 641 -10.95 -26.13 13.98
C ILE A 641 -9.93 -25.80 15.08
N SER A 642 -10.16 -26.27 16.30
CA SER A 642 -9.30 -25.96 17.44
C SER A 642 -9.33 -27.10 18.45
N ILE A 643 -8.24 -27.23 19.20
CA ILE A 643 -8.16 -28.08 20.39
C ILE A 643 -7.74 -27.17 21.54
N THR A 644 -8.57 -27.08 22.57
CA THR A 644 -8.30 -26.30 23.78
C THR A 644 -7.95 -27.25 24.91
N LEU A 645 -6.78 -27.04 25.52
CA LEU A 645 -6.32 -27.80 26.68
C LEU A 645 -6.39 -26.88 27.90
N THR A 646 -7.22 -27.21 28.88
CA THR A 646 -7.44 -26.37 30.05
C THR A 646 -6.67 -26.92 31.25
N LEU A 647 -5.87 -26.09 31.89
CA LEU A 647 -5.20 -26.36 33.17
C LEU A 647 -5.86 -25.49 34.24
N ARG A 648 -6.24 -26.10 35.36
CA ARG A 648 -6.85 -25.41 36.50
C ARG A 648 -5.99 -25.60 37.74
N GLY A 649 -5.75 -24.54 38.49
CA GLY A 649 -5.00 -24.56 39.74
C GLY A 649 -5.56 -23.57 40.76
N GLU A 650 -4.86 -23.39 41.88
CA GLU A 650 -5.28 -22.45 42.93
C GLU A 650 -5.15 -21.00 42.43
N GLY A 651 -6.28 -20.38 42.08
CA GLY A 651 -6.35 -18.98 41.66
C GLY A 651 -6.08 -18.74 40.16
N TYR A 652 -6.03 -19.78 39.32
CA TYR A 652 -5.87 -19.63 37.87
C TYR A 652 -6.54 -20.71 37.03
N ASP A 653 -6.93 -20.32 35.82
CA ASP A 653 -7.41 -21.18 34.73
C ASP A 653 -6.63 -20.81 33.45
N ILE A 654 -5.94 -21.77 32.83
CA ILE A 654 -5.17 -21.56 31.60
C ILE A 654 -5.79 -22.38 30.47
N ASP A 655 -6.28 -21.71 29.44
CA ASP A 655 -6.72 -22.30 28.18
C ASP A 655 -5.61 -22.22 27.14
N LEU A 656 -4.94 -23.35 26.86
CA LEU A 656 -3.99 -23.46 25.78
C LEU A 656 -4.71 -23.83 24.49
N ILE A 657 -4.86 -22.86 23.59
CA ILE A 657 -5.61 -22.98 22.34
C ILE A 657 -4.66 -23.36 21.21
N ILE A 658 -4.85 -24.55 20.66
CA ILE A 658 -4.18 -25.05 19.46
C ILE A 658 -5.11 -24.84 18.29
N ASP A 659 -4.88 -23.76 17.54
CA ASP A 659 -5.61 -23.46 16.31
C ASP A 659 -5.01 -24.26 15.14
N ILE A 660 -5.84 -25.03 14.46
CA ILE A 660 -5.40 -25.96 13.41
C ILE A 660 -5.03 -25.24 12.12
N ASP A 661 -5.60 -24.06 11.85
CA ASP A 661 -5.28 -23.27 10.66
C ASP A 661 -3.97 -22.47 10.83
N ASP A 662 -3.66 -22.05 12.07
CA ASP A 662 -2.43 -21.30 12.39
C ASP A 662 -1.23 -22.18 12.81
N TYR A 663 -1.47 -23.46 13.14
CA TYR A 663 -0.41 -24.44 13.43
C TYR A 663 0.28 -24.92 12.13
N ASN A 664 1.07 -24.01 11.54
CA ASN A 664 2.12 -24.26 10.55
C ASN A 664 1.66 -24.86 9.19
N PRO A 665 1.47 -24.02 8.15
CA PRO A 665 1.19 -24.48 6.78
C PRO A 665 2.32 -25.32 6.14
N LEU A 666 3.50 -25.43 6.78
CA LEU A 666 4.58 -26.34 6.36
C LEU A 666 4.41 -27.79 6.87
N LEU A 667 3.50 -28.05 7.83
CA LEU A 667 3.12 -29.43 8.19
C LEU A 667 2.03 -30.01 7.26
N LEU A 668 1.24 -29.14 6.61
CA LEU A 668 0.23 -29.49 5.63
C LEU A 668 0.81 -29.88 4.26
N LYS A 669 2.08 -29.57 4.00
CA LYS A 669 2.85 -30.10 2.87
C LYS A 669 3.87 -31.10 3.40
N THR A 670 3.63 -32.39 3.18
CA THR A 670 4.59 -33.53 3.17
C THR A 670 4.67 -34.55 4.33
N LYS A 671 3.92 -34.48 5.43
CA LYS A 671 3.90 -35.62 6.40
C LYS A 671 2.67 -36.52 6.21
N LYS A 672 2.90 -37.82 6.00
CA LYS A 672 1.84 -38.85 6.09
C LYS A 672 1.14 -38.68 7.45
N ALA A 673 -0.19 -38.67 7.48
CA ALA A 673 -0.92 -38.72 8.73
C ALA A 673 -0.79 -40.11 9.35
N TYR A 674 -0.92 -40.24 10.67
CA TYR A 674 -0.79 -41.52 11.36
C TYR A 674 -1.86 -41.66 12.45
N VAL A 675 -2.18 -42.90 12.76
CA VAL A 675 -2.96 -43.30 13.94
C VAL A 675 -2.18 -44.30 14.75
N TRP A 676 -2.43 -44.35 16.05
CA TRP A 676 -1.85 -45.30 16.98
C TRP A 676 -2.75 -46.51 17.12
N LYS A 677 -2.19 -47.71 16.97
CA LYS A 677 -2.85 -48.98 17.28
C LYS A 677 -2.24 -49.58 18.54
N TYR A 678 -3.09 -50.04 19.44
CA TYR A 678 -2.69 -50.76 20.62
C TYR A 678 -2.82 -52.26 20.37
N THR A 679 -1.69 -52.97 20.27
CA THR A 679 -1.67 -54.44 20.01
C THR A 679 -0.61 -55.08 20.90
N ASN A 680 -0.91 -56.21 21.54
CA ASN A 680 0.01 -56.91 22.45
C ASN A 680 0.63 -56.01 23.53
N SER A 681 -0.16 -55.08 24.09
CA SER A 681 0.30 -54.11 25.09
C SER A 681 1.37 -53.12 24.60
N VAL A 682 1.52 -52.95 23.28
CA VAL A 682 2.45 -51.99 22.66
C VAL A 682 1.68 -51.02 21.77
N LEU A 683 1.95 -49.73 21.95
CA LEU A 683 1.48 -48.65 21.09
C LEU A 683 2.34 -48.58 19.82
N THR A 684 1.73 -48.83 18.66
CA THR A 684 2.41 -48.80 17.36
C THR A 684 1.79 -47.74 16.44
N LYS A 685 2.63 -47.03 15.70
CA LYS A 685 2.21 -45.95 14.80
C LYS A 685 1.96 -46.47 13.39
N VAL A 686 0.74 -46.29 12.88
CA VAL A 686 0.28 -46.80 11.57
C VAL A 686 -0.06 -45.63 10.65
N PRO A 687 0.45 -45.59 9.40
CA PRO A 687 0.14 -44.50 8.47
C PRO A 687 -1.32 -44.56 8.00
N LEU A 688 -1.97 -43.40 7.98
CA LEU A 688 -3.27 -43.20 7.33
C LEU A 688 -3.07 -43.03 5.81
N LYS A 689 -4.04 -43.52 5.03
CA LYS A 689 -4.05 -43.34 3.56
C LYS A 689 -4.48 -41.94 3.11
N THR A 690 -4.88 -41.07 4.05
CA THR A 690 -5.35 -39.71 3.76
C THR A 690 -4.29 -38.65 4.06
N TYR A 691 -4.31 -37.57 3.27
CA TYR A 691 -3.52 -36.36 3.49
C TYR A 691 -4.27 -35.30 4.32
N ARG A 692 -5.55 -35.56 4.68
CA ARG A 692 -6.40 -34.69 5.48
C ARG A 692 -7.00 -35.47 6.67
N PRO A 693 -6.23 -35.76 7.72
CA PRO A 693 -6.71 -36.57 8.85
C PRO A 693 -7.78 -35.87 9.69
N MET A 694 -7.85 -34.54 9.68
CA MET A 694 -8.80 -33.76 10.51
C MET A 694 -10.09 -33.42 9.77
N TYR A 695 -10.35 -34.05 8.62
CA TYR A 695 -11.54 -33.83 7.79
C TYR A 695 -12.27 -35.15 7.57
N LEU A 696 -13.60 -35.10 7.71
CA LEU A 696 -14.52 -36.22 7.50
C LEU A 696 -15.65 -35.77 6.57
N LYS A 697 -15.94 -36.58 5.56
CA LYS A 697 -17.13 -36.44 4.72
C LYS A 697 -18.21 -37.41 5.17
N ILE A 698 -19.40 -36.91 5.48
CA ILE A 698 -20.53 -37.70 5.97
C ILE A 698 -21.50 -37.93 4.80
N LEU A 699 -21.61 -39.18 4.36
CA LEU A 699 -22.44 -39.58 3.21
C LEU A 699 -23.89 -39.87 3.64
N PRO A 700 -24.91 -39.58 2.82
CA PRO A 700 -26.28 -40.01 3.11
C PRO A 700 -26.45 -41.54 3.03
N ARG A 701 -27.51 -42.09 3.65
CA ARG A 701 -27.89 -43.52 3.53
C ARG A 701 -28.15 -43.88 2.05
N PRO A 702 -27.68 -45.02 1.50
CA PRO A 702 -27.79 -45.34 0.08
C PRO A 702 -29.25 -45.41 -0.39
N PRO A 703 -29.68 -44.58 -1.36
CA PRO A 703 -31.09 -44.48 -1.75
C PRO A 703 -31.50 -45.37 -2.95
N ARG A 704 -32.64 -46.07 -2.87
CA ARG A 704 -33.21 -46.94 -3.93
C ARG A 704 -34.38 -46.35 -4.73
N LEU A 705 -34.60 -45.04 -4.73
CA LEU A 705 -35.48 -44.43 -5.75
C LEU A 705 -34.76 -44.32 -7.11
N MET A 706 -35.38 -44.63 -8.24
CA MET A 706 -34.79 -44.42 -9.58
C MET A 706 -35.51 -43.30 -10.33
N VAL A 707 -34.76 -42.44 -11.03
CA VAL A 707 -35.31 -41.36 -11.88
C VAL A 707 -34.99 -41.63 -13.35
N LYS A 708 -36.01 -41.66 -14.21
CA LYS A 708 -35.93 -41.84 -15.67
C LYS A 708 -36.30 -40.53 -16.39
N ILE A 709 -35.64 -40.26 -17.51
CA ILE A 709 -35.98 -39.13 -18.40
C ILE A 709 -36.98 -39.62 -19.44
N LEU A 710 -38.15 -39.00 -19.50
CA LEU A 710 -39.20 -39.30 -20.48
C LEU A 710 -39.19 -38.31 -21.66
N ARG A 711 -38.84 -37.04 -21.41
CA ARG A 711 -38.68 -35.99 -22.44
C ARG A 711 -37.67 -34.96 -21.98
N LEU A 712 -36.77 -34.58 -22.89
CA LEU A 712 -35.84 -33.45 -22.79
C LEU A 712 -35.61 -32.92 -24.21
N ASP A 713 -36.09 -31.71 -24.50
CA ASP A 713 -35.93 -31.10 -25.82
C ASP A 713 -34.48 -30.58 -25.98
N ASP A 714 -33.75 -31.01 -27.03
CA ASP A 714 -32.38 -30.56 -27.38
C ASP A 714 -32.20 -30.63 -28.92
N PRO A 715 -31.79 -29.55 -29.62
CA PRO A 715 -31.38 -28.24 -29.10
C PRO A 715 -32.56 -27.31 -28.79
N VAL A 716 -32.39 -26.49 -27.74
CA VAL A 716 -33.29 -25.38 -27.38
C VAL A 716 -32.68 -24.06 -27.85
N TYR A 717 -33.44 -23.19 -28.48
CA TYR A 717 -32.96 -21.87 -28.88
C TYR A 717 -33.36 -20.78 -27.89
N ILE A 718 -32.57 -19.71 -27.85
CA ILE A 718 -32.87 -18.51 -27.06
C ILE A 718 -34.27 -17.98 -27.41
N GLY A 719 -35.15 -17.89 -26.42
CA GLY A 719 -36.56 -17.51 -26.55
C GLY A 719 -37.55 -18.69 -26.50
N GLU A 720 -37.10 -19.94 -26.65
CA GLU A 720 -37.94 -21.15 -26.51
C GLU A 720 -38.04 -21.64 -25.05
N PRO A 721 -39.25 -21.99 -24.55
CA PRO A 721 -39.41 -22.61 -23.24
C PRO A 721 -38.92 -24.06 -23.24
N ILE A 722 -38.26 -24.49 -22.17
CA ILE A 722 -37.67 -25.83 -22.03
C ILE A 722 -38.68 -26.75 -21.33
N ARG A 723 -39.16 -27.79 -22.02
CA ARG A 723 -40.14 -28.75 -21.46
C ARG A 723 -39.46 -30.06 -21.07
N ILE A 724 -39.64 -30.49 -19.83
CA ILE A 724 -39.01 -31.70 -19.27
C ILE A 724 -40.08 -32.63 -18.70
N ALA A 725 -39.95 -33.94 -18.96
CA ALA A 725 -40.78 -34.98 -18.34
C ALA A 725 -39.91 -36.07 -17.70
N LEU A 726 -40.22 -36.45 -16.47
CA LEU A 726 -39.49 -37.40 -15.64
C LEU A 726 -40.42 -38.52 -15.13
N GLY A 727 -39.87 -39.72 -14.96
CA GLY A 727 -40.51 -40.85 -14.29
C GLY A 727 -39.73 -41.24 -13.03
N VAL A 728 -40.38 -41.30 -11.87
CA VAL A 728 -39.77 -41.71 -10.59
C VAL A 728 -40.29 -43.09 -10.21
N VAL A 729 -39.40 -44.06 -10.05
CA VAL A 729 -39.71 -45.46 -9.71
C VAL A 729 -39.25 -45.76 -8.29
N ASN A 730 -40.11 -46.37 -7.48
CA ASN A 730 -39.72 -46.87 -6.16
C ASN A 730 -39.07 -48.27 -6.27
N GLU A 731 -37.76 -48.39 -6.01
CA GLU A 731 -37.06 -49.69 -5.91
C GLU A 731 -36.75 -50.08 -4.45
N GLU A 732 -37.36 -49.41 -3.46
CA GLU A 732 -37.38 -49.90 -2.09
C GLU A 732 -38.33 -51.09 -1.95
N ASP A 733 -38.06 -51.95 -0.97
CA ASP A 733 -38.89 -53.12 -0.67
C ASP A 733 -40.20 -52.75 0.06
N GLU A 734 -40.42 -51.47 0.36
CA GLU A 734 -41.56 -50.92 1.11
C GLU A 734 -42.11 -49.61 0.50
N GLU A 735 -43.32 -49.20 0.91
CA GLU A 735 -43.95 -47.95 0.49
C GLU A 735 -43.18 -46.73 0.99
N VAL A 736 -42.98 -45.74 0.11
CA VAL A 736 -42.26 -44.49 0.41
C VAL A 736 -43.16 -43.28 0.22
N ASP A 737 -43.02 -42.27 1.09
CA ASP A 737 -43.59 -40.93 0.87
C ASP A 737 -42.51 -40.03 0.27
N ALA A 738 -42.67 -39.66 -1.00
CA ALA A 738 -41.63 -39.00 -1.79
C ALA A 738 -41.96 -37.54 -2.14
N ARG A 739 -40.92 -36.73 -2.15
CA ARG A 739 -40.89 -35.34 -2.61
C ARG A 739 -39.72 -35.17 -3.58
N MET A 740 -39.82 -34.19 -4.47
CA MET A 740 -38.79 -33.92 -5.47
C MET A 740 -38.46 -32.43 -5.51
N LYS A 741 -37.16 -32.13 -5.57
CA LYS A 741 -36.63 -30.80 -5.85
C LYS A 741 -35.80 -30.84 -7.12
N ILE A 742 -35.71 -29.72 -7.80
CA ILE A 742 -34.92 -29.56 -9.01
C ILE A 742 -33.86 -28.52 -8.73
N ARG A 743 -32.60 -28.87 -8.95
CA ARG A 743 -31.53 -27.89 -8.94
C ARG A 743 -31.06 -27.67 -10.36
N ILE A 744 -31.21 -26.44 -10.82
CA ILE A 744 -30.78 -26.00 -12.15
C ILE A 744 -29.34 -25.50 -12.03
N LEU A 745 -28.43 -26.13 -12.77
CA LEU A 745 -27.00 -25.78 -12.79
C LEU A 745 -26.63 -25.24 -14.17
N GLY A 746 -25.85 -24.16 -14.20
CA GLY A 746 -25.37 -23.56 -15.44
C GLY A 746 -26.40 -22.70 -16.17
N TYR A 747 -27.49 -22.31 -15.51
CA TYR A 747 -28.40 -21.30 -16.05
C TYR A 747 -27.68 -19.93 -16.11
N PRO A 748 -27.78 -19.18 -17.22
CA PRO A 748 -26.91 -18.02 -17.45
C PRO A 748 -27.32 -16.77 -16.66
N ASP A 749 -28.57 -16.69 -16.21
CA ASP A 749 -29.13 -15.58 -15.44
C ASP A 749 -29.49 -16.03 -14.00
N GLU A 750 -30.41 -15.34 -13.33
CA GLU A 750 -31.04 -15.84 -12.10
C GLU A 750 -31.83 -17.13 -12.38
N ILE A 751 -31.83 -18.05 -11.42
CA ILE A 751 -32.53 -19.33 -11.54
C ILE A 751 -34.04 -19.04 -11.66
N PRO A 752 -34.70 -19.43 -12.76
CA PRO A 752 -36.10 -19.10 -12.97
C PRO A 752 -37.02 -19.99 -12.14
N LEU A 753 -38.22 -19.50 -11.85
CA LEU A 753 -39.32 -20.33 -11.35
C LEU A 753 -39.67 -21.39 -12.39
N ILE A 754 -40.04 -22.57 -11.93
CA ILE A 754 -40.49 -23.66 -12.79
C ILE A 754 -42.01 -23.78 -12.71
N THR A 755 -42.66 -24.12 -13.82
CA THR A 755 -44.10 -24.39 -13.84
C THR A 755 -44.32 -25.88 -13.93
N TRP A 756 -44.91 -26.48 -12.89
CA TRP A 756 -45.36 -27.87 -12.92
C TRP A 756 -46.63 -28.01 -13.75
N ASP A 757 -46.66 -28.99 -14.66
CA ASP A 757 -47.83 -29.21 -15.50
C ASP A 757 -49.03 -29.73 -14.69
N ARG A 758 -50.24 -29.39 -15.15
CA ARG A 758 -51.50 -29.83 -14.53
C ARG A 758 -51.60 -31.36 -14.46
N THR A 759 -51.97 -31.89 -13.30
CA THR A 759 -52.30 -33.31 -13.12
C THR A 759 -53.81 -33.49 -12.89
N GLU A 760 -54.31 -34.73 -12.86
CA GLU A 760 -55.74 -35.00 -12.57
C GLU A 760 -56.18 -34.49 -11.18
N THR A 761 -55.23 -34.27 -10.26
CA THR A 761 -55.47 -33.90 -8.86
C THR A 761 -54.95 -32.51 -8.46
N SER A 762 -54.22 -31.79 -9.33
CA SER A 762 -53.67 -30.46 -9.04
C SER A 762 -53.66 -29.52 -10.25
N ASP A 763 -53.94 -28.24 -10.03
CA ASP A 763 -53.73 -27.19 -11.04
C ASP A 763 -52.24 -26.97 -11.32
N ALA A 764 -51.91 -26.23 -12.39
CA ALA A 764 -50.53 -25.87 -12.69
C ALA A 764 -49.98 -24.92 -11.61
N ILE A 765 -48.80 -25.22 -11.07
CA ILE A 765 -48.17 -24.47 -9.97
C ILE A 765 -46.84 -23.93 -10.45
N GLU A 766 -46.66 -22.62 -10.31
CA GLU A 766 -45.36 -21.95 -10.44
C GLU A 766 -44.68 -21.97 -9.06
N ASP A 767 -43.48 -22.56 -8.99
CA ASP A 767 -42.77 -22.77 -7.73
C ASP A 767 -41.26 -22.54 -7.90
N ASP A 768 -40.59 -22.26 -6.79
CA ASP A 768 -39.13 -22.25 -6.74
C ASP A 768 -38.64 -23.69 -7.01
N PRO A 769 -37.69 -23.91 -7.93
CA PRO A 769 -37.20 -25.24 -8.27
C PRO A 769 -36.62 -25.99 -7.05
N GLU A 770 -36.12 -25.30 -6.03
CA GLU A 770 -35.65 -25.92 -4.78
C GLU A 770 -36.78 -26.16 -3.74
N THR A 771 -38.02 -25.72 -3.98
CA THR A 771 -39.18 -26.10 -3.16
C THR A 771 -39.52 -27.57 -3.41
N PRO A 772 -39.68 -28.40 -2.34
CA PRO A 772 -40.01 -29.80 -2.53
C PRO A 772 -41.44 -29.99 -3.04
N TYR A 773 -41.56 -30.38 -4.31
CA TYR A 773 -42.82 -30.79 -4.94
C TYR A 773 -43.26 -32.16 -4.43
N GLN A 774 -44.52 -32.27 -4.01
CA GLN A 774 -45.06 -33.50 -3.43
C GLN A 774 -45.35 -34.54 -4.54
N LEU A 775 -44.66 -35.68 -4.52
CA LEU A 775 -44.96 -36.80 -5.41
C LEU A 775 -46.06 -37.71 -4.82
N GLY A 776 -46.14 -37.77 -3.49
CA GLY A 776 -47.09 -38.61 -2.76
C GLY A 776 -46.50 -39.97 -2.38
N ARG A 777 -47.36 -40.90 -1.99
CA ARG A 777 -46.96 -42.28 -1.67
C ARG A 777 -46.75 -43.08 -2.94
N ILE A 778 -45.63 -43.80 -2.99
CA ILE A 778 -45.24 -44.64 -4.14
C ILE A 778 -45.07 -46.07 -3.64
N ALA A 779 -45.89 -47.00 -4.13
CA ALA A 779 -45.78 -48.41 -3.76
C ALA A 779 -44.49 -49.04 -4.34
N PRO A 780 -44.00 -50.15 -3.78
CA PRO A 780 -42.85 -50.86 -4.34
C PRO A 780 -43.03 -51.16 -5.82
N SER A 781 -42.01 -50.86 -6.64
CA SER A 781 -41.99 -50.99 -8.11
C SER A 781 -42.97 -50.12 -8.90
N GLU A 782 -43.67 -49.16 -8.26
CA GLU A 782 -44.56 -48.22 -8.94
C GLU A 782 -43.80 -47.04 -9.58
N GLU A 783 -44.28 -46.53 -10.74
CA GLU A 783 -43.71 -45.39 -11.46
C GLU A 783 -44.67 -44.20 -11.48
N ILE A 784 -44.24 -43.03 -10.97
CA ILE A 784 -44.96 -41.76 -11.08
C ILE A 784 -44.32 -40.87 -12.15
N ARG A 785 -45.13 -40.30 -13.04
CA ARG A 785 -44.67 -39.39 -14.11
C ARG A 785 -45.00 -37.94 -13.80
N ARG A 786 -44.04 -37.04 -13.98
CA ARG A 786 -44.20 -35.58 -13.78
C ARG A 786 -43.49 -34.80 -14.87
N SER A 787 -44.12 -33.73 -15.33
CA SER A 787 -43.54 -32.78 -16.27
C SER A 787 -43.59 -31.36 -15.74
N PHE A 788 -42.61 -30.58 -16.12
CA PHE A 788 -42.49 -29.16 -15.77
C PHE A 788 -41.81 -28.40 -16.90
N THR A 789 -42.05 -27.09 -16.94
CA THR A 789 -41.51 -26.18 -17.93
C THR A 789 -40.59 -25.17 -17.25
N ILE A 790 -39.40 -24.96 -17.84
CA ILE A 790 -38.46 -23.90 -17.46
C ILE A 790 -38.60 -22.75 -18.47
N PRO A 791 -38.73 -21.50 -18.02
CA PRO A 791 -38.69 -20.33 -18.89
C PRO A 791 -37.43 -20.29 -19.76
N SER A 792 -37.53 -19.63 -20.91
CA SER A 792 -36.40 -19.56 -21.85
C SER A 792 -35.26 -18.70 -21.31
N ALA A 793 -34.02 -19.14 -21.57
CA ALA A 793 -32.84 -18.33 -21.29
C ALA A 793 -32.58 -17.30 -22.39
N ILE A 794 -32.07 -16.13 -22.00
CA ILE A 794 -31.72 -15.01 -22.91
C ILE A 794 -30.27 -15.07 -23.42
N LEU A 795 -29.47 -16.01 -22.89
CA LEU A 795 -28.07 -16.22 -23.22
C LEU A 795 -27.78 -17.68 -23.55
N GLU A 796 -26.66 -17.93 -24.23
CA GLU A 796 -26.20 -19.29 -24.50
C GLU A 796 -25.67 -19.93 -23.22
N ALA A 797 -26.06 -21.17 -22.98
CA ALA A 797 -25.68 -21.88 -21.78
C ALA A 797 -25.71 -23.40 -21.98
N GLU A 798 -24.82 -24.08 -21.27
CA GLU A 798 -24.92 -25.51 -21.01
C GLU A 798 -25.66 -25.69 -19.69
N VAL A 799 -26.91 -26.12 -19.76
CA VAL A 799 -27.76 -26.29 -18.59
C VAL A 799 -27.80 -27.77 -18.21
N SER A 800 -27.56 -28.07 -16.94
CA SER A 800 -27.72 -29.40 -16.38
C SER A 800 -28.67 -29.38 -15.20
N LEU A 801 -29.44 -30.45 -15.02
CA LEU A 801 -30.44 -30.54 -13.96
C LEU A 801 -30.03 -31.63 -12.97
N GLU A 802 -30.06 -31.31 -11.69
CA GLU A 802 -29.98 -32.27 -10.60
C GLU A 802 -31.37 -32.48 -10.01
N VAL A 803 -31.89 -33.70 -10.17
CA VAL A 803 -33.16 -34.10 -9.56
C VAL A 803 -32.86 -34.66 -8.17
N ILE A 804 -33.35 -34.00 -7.13
CA ILE A 804 -33.16 -34.39 -5.74
C ILE A 804 -34.46 -35.00 -5.23
N SER A 805 -34.50 -36.32 -5.16
CA SER A 805 -35.61 -37.08 -4.57
C SER A 805 -35.41 -37.20 -3.06
N LEU A 806 -36.36 -36.71 -2.27
CA LEU A 806 -36.38 -36.81 -0.82
C LEU A 806 -37.52 -37.76 -0.42
N TYR A 807 -37.25 -38.77 0.37
CA TYR A 807 -38.29 -39.69 0.81
C TYR A 807 -38.05 -40.24 2.21
N VAL A 808 -39.13 -40.70 2.83
CA VAL A 808 -39.11 -41.47 4.07
C VAL A 808 -39.74 -42.83 3.83
N LEU A 809 -39.21 -43.85 4.49
CA LEU A 809 -39.85 -45.17 4.53
C LEU A 809 -41.05 -45.08 5.48
N THR A 810 -42.17 -45.73 5.15
CA THR A 810 -43.36 -45.72 6.02
C THR A 810 -43.08 -46.38 7.39
N SER A 811 -42.07 -47.25 7.47
CA SER A 811 -41.59 -47.92 8.67
C SER A 811 -40.62 -47.08 9.54
N ASP A 812 -39.97 -46.07 8.98
CA ASP A 812 -38.97 -45.21 9.65
C ASP A 812 -39.13 -43.74 9.23
N PRO A 813 -40.15 -43.04 9.77
CA PRO A 813 -40.46 -41.67 9.39
C PRO A 813 -39.47 -40.62 9.92
N GLU A 814 -38.57 -40.98 10.85
CA GLU A 814 -37.55 -40.07 11.40
C GLU A 814 -36.30 -39.97 10.53
N THR A 815 -36.03 -40.99 9.69
CA THR A 815 -34.85 -41.02 8.82
C THR A 815 -35.18 -40.53 7.41
N GLN A 816 -34.82 -39.29 7.10
CA GLN A 816 -34.96 -38.74 5.76
C GLN A 816 -33.85 -39.26 4.82
N ILE A 817 -34.25 -39.88 3.71
CA ILE A 817 -33.34 -40.39 2.68
C ILE A 817 -33.40 -39.46 1.46
N SER A 818 -32.25 -39.18 0.85
CA SER A 818 -32.15 -38.31 -0.32
C SER A 818 -31.33 -38.95 -1.44
N LYS A 819 -31.80 -38.87 -2.68
CA LYS A 819 -31.05 -39.23 -3.88
C LYS A 819 -30.94 -38.06 -4.83
N THR A 820 -29.73 -37.75 -5.27
CA THR A 820 -29.51 -36.78 -6.35
C THR A 820 -29.15 -37.53 -7.62
N VAL A 821 -29.92 -37.31 -8.69
CA VAL A 821 -29.65 -37.82 -10.04
C VAL A 821 -29.35 -36.64 -10.94
N LYS A 822 -28.15 -36.61 -11.53
CA LYS A 822 -27.78 -35.60 -12.52
C LYS A 822 -28.24 -36.05 -13.90
N LEU A 823 -29.05 -35.24 -14.56
CA LEU A 823 -29.49 -35.47 -15.94
C LEU A 823 -28.39 -35.06 -16.94
N PRO A 824 -28.39 -35.60 -18.17
CA PRO A 824 -27.51 -35.13 -19.24
C PRO A 824 -27.67 -33.61 -19.47
N PRO A 825 -26.56 -32.90 -19.72
CA PRO A 825 -26.64 -31.48 -20.06
C PRO A 825 -27.31 -31.29 -21.42
N PHE A 826 -28.08 -30.20 -21.56
CA PHE A 826 -28.65 -29.75 -22.83
C PHE A 826 -28.21 -28.30 -23.10
N HIS A 827 -28.25 -27.88 -24.37
CA HIS A 827 -27.66 -26.62 -24.80
C HIS A 827 -28.71 -25.61 -25.24
N VAL A 828 -28.68 -24.42 -24.62
CA VAL A 828 -29.38 -23.24 -25.16
C VAL A 828 -28.46 -22.53 -26.15
N ARG A 829 -28.89 -22.43 -27.41
CA ARG A 829 -28.08 -21.89 -28.53
C ARG A 829 -28.70 -20.65 -29.17
N ARG A 830 -27.86 -19.79 -29.77
CA ARG A 830 -28.34 -18.70 -30.64
C ARG A 830 -28.79 -19.22 -32.00
N PRO A 831 -29.99 -18.85 -32.47
CA PRO A 831 -30.47 -19.24 -33.80
C PRO A 831 -29.83 -18.43 -34.94
N PHE A 832 -29.38 -17.19 -34.68
CA PHE A 832 -28.93 -16.25 -35.70
C PHE A 832 -27.50 -15.75 -35.49
N ARG A 833 -26.77 -15.55 -36.59
CA ARG A 833 -25.51 -14.82 -36.66
C ARG A 833 -25.80 -13.40 -37.15
N THR A 834 -25.29 -12.40 -36.43
CA THR A 834 -25.50 -10.99 -36.75
C THR A 834 -24.19 -10.27 -37.02
N LYS A 835 -24.16 -9.39 -38.02
CA LYS A 835 -23.07 -8.45 -38.27
C LYS A 835 -23.63 -7.03 -38.34
N PHE A 836 -23.01 -6.11 -37.61
CA PHE A 836 -23.46 -4.71 -37.53
C PHE A 836 -22.47 -3.78 -38.23
N ASP A 837 -23.01 -2.78 -38.93
CA ASP A 837 -22.27 -1.67 -39.52
C ASP A 837 -22.94 -0.35 -39.12
N PHE A 838 -22.13 0.63 -38.70
CA PHE A 838 -22.61 1.92 -38.21
C PHE A 838 -21.76 3.04 -38.80
N SER A 839 -22.36 3.84 -39.67
CA SER A 839 -21.66 4.87 -40.44
C SER A 839 -22.41 6.20 -40.46
N PRO A 840 -21.69 7.34 -40.48
CA PRO A 840 -22.34 8.64 -40.62
C PRO A 840 -22.87 8.83 -42.04
N SER A 841 -23.92 9.63 -42.22
CA SER A 841 -24.47 10.01 -43.52
C SER A 841 -24.84 11.50 -43.54
N VAL A 842 -24.97 12.08 -44.73
CA VAL A 842 -25.34 13.48 -44.87
C VAL A 842 -26.83 13.64 -44.52
N HIS A 843 -27.12 14.51 -43.56
CA HIS A 843 -28.51 14.82 -43.19
C HIS A 843 -29.16 15.73 -44.25
N LEU A 844 -30.36 15.39 -44.72
CA LEU A 844 -31.02 16.06 -45.85
C LEU A 844 -31.43 17.51 -45.55
N LYS A 845 -31.82 17.83 -44.30
CA LYS A 845 -32.15 19.22 -43.93
C LYS A 845 -30.89 20.07 -43.85
N LYS A 846 -30.99 21.31 -44.33
CA LYS A 846 -29.93 22.32 -44.21
C LYS A 846 -29.70 22.69 -42.75
N TRP A 847 -28.46 22.98 -42.39
CA TRP A 847 -28.15 23.51 -41.06
C TRP A 847 -28.72 24.92 -40.86
N PRO A 848 -29.03 25.30 -39.61
CA PRO A 848 -29.54 26.63 -39.29
C PRO A 848 -28.56 27.71 -39.77
N ASN A 849 -29.09 28.79 -40.35
CA ASN A 849 -28.28 29.91 -40.79
C ASN A 849 -28.24 30.98 -39.69
N MET A 850 -27.11 31.11 -38.99
CA MET A 850 -26.93 32.12 -37.93
C MET A 850 -27.07 33.58 -38.41
N PHE A 851 -27.03 33.83 -39.73
CA PHE A 851 -27.23 35.15 -40.32
C PHE A 851 -28.67 35.39 -40.80
N ARG A 852 -29.55 34.38 -40.71
CA ARG A 852 -30.97 34.45 -41.07
C ARG A 852 -31.78 33.50 -40.20
N LEU A 853 -32.27 33.99 -39.06
CA LEU A 853 -33.23 33.28 -38.21
C LEU A 853 -34.64 33.44 -38.79
N SER A 854 -35.32 32.33 -39.05
CA SER A 854 -36.77 32.35 -39.34
C SER A 854 -37.58 32.59 -38.05
N ALA A 855 -38.84 33.05 -38.18
CA ALA A 855 -39.70 33.31 -37.02
C ALA A 855 -39.95 32.04 -36.17
N GLU A 856 -39.99 30.86 -36.82
CA GLU A 856 -40.15 29.55 -36.17
C GLU A 856 -38.88 29.11 -35.41
N GLU A 857 -37.70 29.48 -35.90
CA GLU A 857 -36.41 29.18 -35.24
C GLU A 857 -36.19 30.07 -34.02
N ALA A 858 -36.60 31.33 -34.07
CA ALA A 858 -36.55 32.25 -32.94
C ALA A 858 -37.47 31.81 -31.78
N ASP A 859 -38.67 31.30 -32.09
CA ASP A 859 -39.60 30.74 -31.09
C ASP A 859 -39.01 29.47 -30.45
N ARG A 860 -38.39 28.59 -31.23
CA ARG A 860 -37.71 27.37 -30.70
C ARG A 860 -36.52 27.70 -29.79
N GLU A 861 -35.77 28.76 -30.06
CA GLU A 861 -34.67 29.19 -29.20
C GLU A 861 -35.15 29.65 -27.81
N SER A 862 -36.40 30.12 -27.68
CA SER A 862 -36.99 30.61 -26.43
C SER A 862 -37.40 29.52 -25.44
N HIS A 863 -37.56 28.27 -25.89
CA HIS A 863 -37.87 27.12 -25.03
C HIS A 863 -36.58 26.44 -24.53
N GLU A 864 -36.50 26.14 -23.22
CA GLU A 864 -35.31 25.51 -22.62
C GLU A 864 -35.18 24.01 -22.93
N ASP A 865 -36.30 23.29 -23.12
CA ASP A 865 -36.33 21.82 -23.27
C ASP A 865 -36.13 21.29 -24.71
N VAL A 866 -35.98 22.18 -25.71
CA VAL A 866 -35.83 21.77 -27.12
C VAL A 866 -34.34 21.57 -27.45
N PRO A 867 -33.93 20.46 -28.09
CA PRO A 867 -32.53 20.27 -28.47
C PRO A 867 -32.08 21.33 -29.49
N LYS A 868 -31.04 22.10 -29.15
CA LYS A 868 -30.53 23.25 -29.93
C LYS A 868 -29.30 22.94 -30.78
N GLY A 869 -28.82 21.69 -30.76
CA GLY A 869 -27.66 21.24 -31.52
C GLY A 869 -27.95 20.97 -33.00
N LEU A 870 -26.90 20.66 -33.77
CA LEU A 870 -27.03 20.25 -35.17
C LEU A 870 -27.49 18.79 -35.26
N THR A 871 -28.50 18.52 -36.07
CA THR A 871 -28.94 17.15 -36.38
C THR A 871 -27.96 16.47 -37.33
N GLN A 872 -27.48 15.29 -36.94
CA GLN A 872 -26.65 14.40 -37.73
C GLN A 872 -27.41 13.14 -38.10
N LYS A 873 -27.20 12.62 -39.31
CA LYS A 873 -27.76 11.35 -39.77
C LYS A 873 -26.71 10.26 -39.65
N TRP A 874 -27.11 9.10 -39.15
CA TRP A 874 -26.30 7.89 -39.08
C TRP A 874 -27.10 6.70 -39.62
N VAL A 875 -26.41 5.74 -40.23
CA VAL A 875 -27.01 4.53 -40.80
C VAL A 875 -26.52 3.34 -39.99
N PHE A 876 -27.46 2.59 -39.43
CA PHE A 876 -27.23 1.34 -38.72
C PHE A 876 -27.74 0.18 -39.57
N LYS A 877 -26.83 -0.70 -39.99
CA LYS A 877 -27.13 -1.88 -40.81
C LYS A 877 -26.88 -3.15 -40.01
N CYS A 878 -27.87 -4.03 -39.94
CA CYS A 878 -27.77 -5.36 -39.35
C CYS A 878 -27.90 -6.42 -40.44
N GLN A 879 -26.88 -7.26 -40.60
CA GLN A 879 -26.91 -8.42 -41.48
C GLN A 879 -27.18 -9.67 -40.65
N ILE A 880 -28.17 -10.46 -41.05
CA ILE A 880 -28.65 -11.63 -40.29
C ILE A 880 -28.58 -12.87 -41.17
N SER A 881 -28.01 -13.95 -40.63
CA SER A 881 -27.96 -15.27 -41.27
C SER A 881 -28.19 -16.37 -40.24
N LEU A 882 -28.61 -17.57 -40.67
CA LEU A 882 -28.75 -18.72 -39.78
C LEU A 882 -27.39 -19.27 -39.35
N MET A 883 -27.34 -19.79 -38.12
CA MET A 883 -26.20 -20.56 -37.62
C MET A 883 -26.37 -22.07 -37.80
N GLU A 884 -27.59 -22.53 -38.07
CA GLU A 884 -27.93 -23.95 -38.15
C GLU A 884 -28.53 -24.35 -39.51
N ALA A 885 -28.65 -25.67 -39.72
CA ALA A 885 -29.11 -26.25 -40.99
C ALA A 885 -30.64 -26.20 -41.17
N GLY A 886 -31.42 -26.02 -40.09
CA GLY A 886 -32.88 -25.96 -40.13
C GLY A 886 -33.38 -24.59 -40.59
N ALA A 887 -34.36 -24.56 -41.50
CA ALA A 887 -35.00 -23.32 -41.92
C ALA A 887 -35.86 -22.74 -40.78
N LEU A 888 -35.76 -21.42 -40.57
CA LEU A 888 -36.60 -20.65 -39.63
C LEU A 888 -37.43 -19.64 -40.42
N VAL A 889 -38.67 -19.40 -39.99
CA VAL A 889 -39.55 -18.42 -40.62
C VAL A 889 -39.47 -17.12 -39.83
N LEU A 890 -39.04 -16.03 -40.48
CA LEU A 890 -39.04 -14.70 -39.89
C LEU A 890 -40.47 -14.13 -39.90
N ASP A 891 -40.77 -13.33 -38.88
CA ASP A 891 -42.08 -12.67 -38.70
C ASP A 891 -41.95 -11.14 -38.52
N GLY A 892 -40.76 -10.67 -38.13
CA GLY A 892 -40.40 -9.25 -38.19
C GLY A 892 -39.30 -8.85 -37.21
N PHE A 893 -38.84 -7.60 -37.30
CA PHE A 893 -37.89 -7.00 -36.36
C PHE A 893 -38.49 -5.82 -35.59
N VAL A 894 -38.06 -5.68 -34.34
CA VAL A 894 -38.37 -4.54 -33.48
C VAL A 894 -37.06 -3.93 -33.03
N CYS A 895 -36.86 -2.63 -33.22
CA CYS A 895 -35.64 -1.93 -32.84
C CYS A 895 -36.02 -0.62 -32.15
N ASP A 896 -35.66 -0.51 -30.86
CA ASP A 896 -35.90 0.67 -30.05
C ASP A 896 -34.59 1.26 -29.51
N VAL A 897 -34.61 2.54 -29.16
CA VAL A 897 -33.48 3.19 -28.47
C VAL A 897 -33.58 2.88 -26.98
N ALA A 898 -32.69 2.02 -26.49
CA ALA A 898 -32.72 1.55 -25.10
C ALA A 898 -32.14 2.57 -24.13
N ASN A 899 -31.02 3.20 -24.50
CA ASN A 899 -30.35 4.20 -23.69
C ASN A 899 -29.59 5.21 -24.54
N VAL A 900 -29.51 6.43 -24.04
CA VAL A 900 -28.84 7.56 -24.69
C VAL A 900 -27.99 8.30 -23.66
N GLN A 901 -26.68 8.42 -23.93
CA GLN A 901 -25.75 9.11 -23.03
C GLN A 901 -25.09 10.31 -23.72
N GLY A 902 -24.76 11.34 -22.93
CA GLY A 902 -24.02 12.50 -23.43
C GLY A 902 -24.89 13.61 -24.04
N GLY A 903 -26.13 13.79 -23.55
CA GLY A 903 -26.95 14.97 -23.84
C GLY A 903 -27.44 15.05 -25.29
N ILE A 904 -27.87 13.92 -25.87
CA ILE A 904 -28.40 13.84 -27.22
C ILE A 904 -29.85 13.33 -27.22
N VAL A 905 -30.58 13.65 -28.29
CA VAL A 905 -31.89 13.11 -28.64
C VAL A 905 -31.71 12.32 -29.93
N CYS A 906 -32.17 11.07 -29.94
CA CYS A 906 -32.09 10.17 -31.10
C CYS A 906 -33.49 9.79 -31.57
N GLN A 907 -33.75 9.95 -32.86
CA GLN A 907 -34.93 9.41 -33.53
C GLN A 907 -34.49 8.28 -34.46
N ILE A 908 -35.15 7.13 -34.37
CA ILE A 908 -34.87 5.95 -35.18
C ILE A 908 -36.02 5.72 -36.17
N SER A 909 -35.68 5.41 -37.42
CA SER A 909 -36.65 5.06 -38.46
C SER A 909 -36.10 3.94 -39.34
N ARG A 910 -36.96 3.02 -39.76
CA ARG A 910 -36.60 1.94 -40.68
C ARG A 910 -36.47 2.47 -42.12
N ALA A 911 -35.46 2.03 -42.86
CA ALA A 911 -35.10 2.57 -44.17
C ALA A 911 -34.98 1.51 -45.29
N ASP A 912 -35.03 0.22 -44.96
CA ASP A 912 -35.10 -0.87 -45.93
C ASP A 912 -36.55 -1.23 -46.31
N GLU A 913 -36.72 -1.86 -47.47
CA GLU A 913 -38.02 -2.34 -48.01
C GLU A 913 -38.19 -3.87 -47.88
N VAL A 914 -37.50 -4.53 -46.94
CA VAL A 914 -37.53 -6.00 -46.83
C VAL A 914 -38.90 -6.49 -46.35
N ASN A 915 -39.52 -7.41 -47.10
CA ASN A 915 -40.76 -8.08 -46.67
C ASN A 915 -40.45 -9.32 -45.82
N GLU A 916 -40.77 -9.25 -44.53
CA GLU A 916 -40.31 -10.21 -43.53
C GLU A 916 -41.36 -11.22 -43.11
N GLN A 917 -42.64 -10.91 -43.30
CA GLN A 917 -43.74 -11.74 -42.82
C GLN A 917 -43.79 -13.06 -43.60
N GLY A 918 -43.50 -14.16 -42.91
CA GLY A 918 -43.48 -15.49 -43.54
C GLY A 918 -42.23 -15.74 -44.38
N TYR A 919 -41.18 -14.94 -44.24
CA TYR A 919 -39.93 -15.13 -44.98
C TYR A 919 -39.18 -16.35 -44.43
N GLU A 920 -39.08 -17.41 -45.25
CA GLU A 920 -38.29 -18.60 -44.91
C GLU A 920 -36.80 -18.31 -45.10
N LEU A 921 -36.08 -18.13 -43.98
CA LEU A 921 -34.65 -17.92 -43.98
C LEU A 921 -33.95 -19.26 -44.23
N LYS A 922 -33.25 -19.39 -45.35
CA LYS A 922 -32.50 -20.60 -45.72
C LYS A 922 -31.05 -20.53 -45.21
N PRO A 923 -30.41 -21.68 -44.95
CA PRO A 923 -28.97 -21.73 -44.74
C PRO A 923 -28.26 -21.01 -45.91
N ASP A 924 -27.25 -20.20 -45.60
CA ASP A 924 -26.47 -19.34 -46.52
C ASP A 924 -27.15 -18.05 -47.05
N SER A 925 -28.42 -17.81 -46.75
CA SER A 925 -29.05 -16.52 -47.07
C SER A 925 -28.71 -15.45 -46.02
N ILE A 926 -28.46 -14.22 -46.48
CA ILE A 926 -28.19 -13.05 -45.63
C ILE A 926 -29.31 -12.04 -45.87
N VAL A 927 -29.93 -11.59 -44.79
CA VAL A 927 -30.93 -10.51 -44.81
C VAL A 927 -30.33 -9.26 -44.21
N ASP A 928 -30.42 -8.14 -44.93
CA ASP A 928 -29.92 -6.83 -44.52
C ASP A 928 -31.08 -5.95 -44.02
N ILE A 929 -31.04 -5.56 -42.75
CA ILE A 929 -32.00 -4.63 -42.13
C ILE A 929 -31.32 -3.29 -41.89
N ILE A 930 -31.95 -2.18 -42.28
CA ILE A 930 -31.32 -0.85 -42.26
C ILE A 930 -32.19 0.14 -41.48
N TYR A 931 -31.61 0.72 -40.44
CA TYR A 931 -32.19 1.80 -39.66
C TYR A 931 -31.42 3.10 -39.88
N ILE A 932 -32.15 4.21 -39.96
CA ILE A 932 -31.61 5.58 -39.94
C ILE A 932 -31.80 6.13 -38.54
N LEU A 933 -30.71 6.67 -37.98
CA LEU A 933 -30.69 7.37 -36.70
C LEU A 933 -30.43 8.85 -36.95
N GLU A 934 -31.40 9.70 -36.58
CA GLU A 934 -31.26 11.16 -36.57
C GLU A 934 -30.94 11.63 -35.14
N ILE A 935 -29.73 12.17 -34.96
CA ILE A 935 -29.17 12.48 -33.64
C ILE A 935 -28.97 13.99 -33.52
N THR A 936 -29.52 14.59 -32.47
CA THR A 936 -29.40 16.04 -32.18
C THR A 936 -28.92 16.26 -30.76
N LYS A 937 -27.90 17.10 -30.55
CA LYS A 937 -27.44 17.46 -29.20
C LYS A 937 -28.37 18.48 -28.53
N HIS A 938 -28.45 18.47 -27.20
CA HIS A 938 -29.22 19.49 -26.46
C HIS A 938 -28.63 20.89 -26.61
N ALA A 939 -27.30 21.02 -26.57
CA ALA A 939 -26.59 22.29 -26.74
C ALA A 939 -25.72 22.27 -27.99
N LEU A 940 -25.74 23.37 -28.75
CA LEU A 940 -24.92 23.56 -29.96
C LEU A 940 -23.42 23.51 -29.66
N GLU A 941 -23.01 24.01 -28.49
CA GLU A 941 -21.60 24.07 -28.07
C GLU A 941 -21.08 22.75 -27.49
N ASP A 942 -21.93 21.73 -27.28
CA ASP A 942 -21.50 20.46 -26.69
C ASP A 942 -20.61 19.67 -27.67
N ARG A 943 -19.32 19.56 -27.34
CA ARG A 943 -18.31 18.84 -28.13
C ARG A 943 -17.95 17.46 -27.57
N ARG A 944 -18.60 16.97 -26.52
CA ARG A 944 -18.31 15.65 -25.94
C ARG A 944 -18.74 14.52 -26.88
N SER A 945 -18.12 13.35 -26.80
CA SER A 945 -18.66 12.15 -27.45
C SER A 945 -19.93 11.69 -26.74
N SER A 946 -20.79 10.98 -27.47
CA SER A 946 -22.08 10.49 -26.98
C SER A 946 -22.23 9.03 -27.39
N ASP A 947 -23.03 8.26 -26.64
CA ASP A 947 -23.23 6.83 -26.87
C ASP A 947 -24.72 6.50 -26.99
N ILE A 948 -25.06 5.55 -27.86
CA ILE A 948 -26.41 5.01 -28.03
C ILE A 948 -26.38 3.49 -27.88
N ASP A 949 -27.28 2.97 -27.05
CA ASP A 949 -27.54 1.54 -26.92
C ASP A 949 -28.90 1.24 -27.61
N LEU A 950 -28.92 0.30 -28.56
CA LEU A 950 -30.13 -0.13 -29.28
C LEU A 950 -30.63 -1.48 -28.75
N ASP A 951 -31.95 -1.64 -28.62
CA ASP A 951 -32.61 -2.91 -28.31
C ASP A 951 -33.24 -3.47 -29.59
N LEU A 952 -32.52 -4.38 -30.26
CA LEU A 952 -32.96 -5.03 -31.50
C LEU A 952 -33.43 -6.45 -31.20
N LYS A 953 -34.68 -6.78 -31.55
CA LYS A 953 -35.29 -8.10 -31.37
C LYS A 953 -35.80 -8.64 -32.70
N VAL A 954 -35.65 -9.95 -32.90
CA VAL A 954 -36.18 -10.69 -34.05
C VAL A 954 -37.34 -11.59 -33.60
N LYS A 955 -38.44 -11.52 -34.33
CA LYS A 955 -39.59 -12.43 -34.19
C LYS A 955 -39.47 -13.51 -35.26
N TRP A 956 -39.52 -14.77 -34.83
CA TRP A 956 -39.37 -15.92 -35.72
C TRP A 956 -40.14 -17.12 -35.18
N GLN A 957 -40.35 -18.15 -36.00
CA GLN A 957 -40.97 -19.40 -35.57
C GLN A 957 -40.31 -20.60 -36.26
N ARG A 958 -40.33 -21.75 -35.59
CA ARG A 958 -40.10 -23.03 -36.26
C ARG A 958 -41.26 -23.30 -37.25
N PRO A 959 -41.05 -24.05 -38.35
CA PRO A 959 -42.12 -24.38 -39.28
C PRO A 959 -43.33 -25.02 -38.56
N GLY A 960 -44.45 -24.28 -38.44
CA GLY A 960 -45.66 -24.71 -37.74
C GLY A 960 -45.62 -24.62 -36.19
N GLY A 961 -44.62 -23.95 -35.62
CA GLY A 961 -44.46 -23.71 -34.18
C GLY A 961 -45.05 -22.38 -33.70
N GLU A 962 -44.82 -22.06 -32.42
CA GLU A 962 -45.17 -20.77 -31.84
C GLU A 962 -44.15 -19.68 -32.22
N ILE A 963 -44.59 -18.41 -32.22
CA ILE A 963 -43.72 -17.26 -32.47
C ILE A 963 -42.83 -17.02 -31.25
N VAL A 964 -41.53 -17.01 -31.49
CA VAL A 964 -40.45 -16.76 -30.53
C VAL A 964 -39.84 -15.39 -30.80
N VAL A 965 -39.49 -14.67 -29.73
CA VAL A 965 -38.80 -13.38 -29.81
C VAL A 965 -37.40 -13.53 -29.24
N THR A 966 -36.37 -13.31 -30.06
CA THR A 966 -34.97 -13.42 -29.65
C THR A 966 -34.29 -12.04 -29.69
N PRO A 967 -33.65 -11.59 -28.60
CA PRO A 967 -32.86 -10.37 -28.62
C PRO A 967 -31.55 -10.56 -29.39
N LEU A 968 -31.14 -9.54 -30.16
CA LEU A 968 -29.88 -9.49 -30.90
C LEU A 968 -28.93 -8.53 -30.19
N ALA A 969 -27.73 -9.01 -29.82
CA ALA A 969 -26.78 -8.24 -29.04
C ALA A 969 -26.08 -7.16 -29.89
N VAL A 970 -26.67 -5.96 -29.94
CA VAL A 970 -26.11 -4.79 -30.64
C VAL A 970 -24.99 -4.17 -29.79
N PRO A 971 -23.78 -3.94 -30.35
CA PRO A 971 -22.72 -3.22 -29.63
C PRO A 971 -23.09 -1.75 -29.42
N ARG A 972 -22.60 -1.15 -28.33
CA ARG A 972 -22.74 0.28 -28.07
C ARG A 972 -22.24 1.12 -29.24
N LEU A 973 -23.08 2.04 -29.72
CA LEU A 973 -22.80 2.88 -30.89
C LEU A 973 -22.21 4.22 -30.43
N LEU A 974 -20.94 4.46 -30.77
CA LEU A 974 -20.21 5.68 -30.41
C LEU A 974 -20.44 6.79 -31.44
N ILE A 975 -20.82 7.97 -30.96
CA ILE A 975 -20.95 9.20 -31.75
C ILE A 975 -19.80 10.14 -31.37
N PRO A 976 -18.86 10.41 -32.30
CA PRO A 976 -17.77 11.35 -32.06
C PRO A 976 -18.27 12.76 -31.71
N GLY A 977 -17.45 13.50 -30.97
CA GLY A 977 -17.71 14.91 -30.67
C GLY A 977 -17.85 15.78 -31.93
N SER A 978 -18.44 16.97 -31.77
CA SER A 978 -18.70 17.94 -32.83
C SER A 978 -17.41 18.56 -33.39
N GLU A 979 -16.65 17.78 -34.16
CA GLU A 979 -15.45 18.19 -34.89
C GLU A 979 -15.74 18.37 -36.39
N PRO A 980 -14.97 19.22 -37.11
CA PRO A 980 -15.06 19.28 -38.57
C PRO A 980 -14.78 17.90 -39.17
N ARG A 981 -15.64 17.48 -40.11
CA ARG A 981 -15.55 16.15 -40.73
C ARG A 981 -15.82 16.21 -42.23
N VAL A 982 -15.38 15.18 -42.95
CA VAL A 982 -15.58 15.03 -44.39
C VAL A 982 -16.32 13.72 -44.63
N LEU A 983 -17.48 13.78 -45.27
CA LEU A 983 -18.31 12.64 -45.66
C LEU A 983 -18.16 12.40 -47.15
N ALA A 984 -18.11 11.14 -47.59
CA ALA A 984 -17.96 10.82 -49.00
C ALA A 984 -18.89 9.70 -49.46
N GLU A 985 -19.68 10.00 -50.48
CA GLU A 985 -20.61 9.09 -51.15
C GLU A 985 -20.26 8.91 -52.63
N ALA A 986 -20.66 7.79 -53.20
CA ALA A 986 -20.52 7.49 -54.63
C ALA A 986 -21.88 7.18 -55.24
N SER A 987 -22.13 7.74 -56.42
CA SER A 987 -23.25 7.29 -57.25
C SER A 987 -23.01 5.86 -57.75
N PRO A 988 -24.07 5.12 -58.09
CA PRO A 988 -23.93 3.90 -58.88
C PRO A 988 -23.15 4.16 -60.18
N TYR A 989 -22.45 3.13 -60.65
CA TYR A 989 -21.76 3.17 -61.94
C TYR A 989 -22.77 3.43 -63.07
N THR A 990 -22.52 4.45 -63.88
CA THR A 990 -23.33 4.77 -65.06
C THR A 990 -22.68 4.16 -66.30
N PRO A 991 -23.26 3.11 -66.92
CA PRO A 991 -22.64 2.41 -68.05
C PRO A 991 -22.47 3.29 -69.29
N ASP A 992 -23.44 4.17 -69.56
CA ASP A 992 -23.50 4.97 -70.78
C ASP A 992 -22.35 5.99 -70.89
N THR A 993 -21.91 6.52 -69.76
CA THR A 993 -20.84 7.53 -69.67
C THR A 993 -19.53 6.96 -69.11
N ASN A 994 -19.52 5.69 -68.67
CA ASN A 994 -18.42 5.06 -67.93
C ASN A 994 -17.94 5.92 -66.74
N THR A 995 -18.87 6.42 -65.94
CA THR A 995 -18.57 7.36 -64.86
C THR A 995 -19.16 6.95 -63.51
N ILE A 996 -18.45 7.33 -62.45
CA ILE A 996 -18.93 7.30 -61.06
C ILE A 996 -18.76 8.71 -60.49
N ASN A 997 -19.81 9.30 -59.94
CA ASN A 997 -19.71 10.60 -59.27
C ASN A 997 -19.37 10.37 -57.80
N LEU A 998 -18.24 10.92 -57.35
CA LEU A 998 -17.91 11.02 -55.93
C LEU A 998 -18.27 12.40 -55.40
N THR A 999 -19.05 12.42 -54.34
CA THR A 999 -19.48 13.64 -53.67
C THR A 999 -18.85 13.69 -52.28
N TYR A 1000 -18.01 14.70 -52.03
CA TYR A 1000 -17.41 14.96 -50.73
C TYR A 1000 -18.11 16.13 -50.07
N THR A 1001 -18.72 15.89 -48.90
CA THR A 1001 -19.37 16.92 -48.10
C THR A 1001 -18.48 17.26 -46.90
N LEU A 1002 -17.91 18.46 -46.91
CA LEU A 1002 -17.16 19.02 -45.79
C LEU A 1002 -18.14 19.73 -44.85
N GLU A 1003 -18.15 19.33 -43.58
CA GLU A 1003 -19.03 19.87 -42.55
C GLU A 1003 -18.22 20.66 -41.51
N ASN A 1004 -18.53 21.95 -41.31
CA ASN A 1004 -17.96 22.76 -40.22
C ASN A 1004 -19.02 23.02 -39.13
N PRO A 1005 -19.12 22.17 -38.10
CA PRO A 1005 -20.07 22.36 -37.01
C PRO A 1005 -19.60 23.39 -35.97
N THR A 1006 -18.49 24.10 -36.18
CA THR A 1006 -17.90 25.00 -35.18
C THR A 1006 -18.33 26.47 -35.40
N MET A 1007 -18.11 27.30 -34.38
CA MET A 1007 -18.32 28.75 -34.44
C MET A 1007 -17.15 29.52 -35.10
N HIS A 1008 -16.17 28.81 -35.66
CA HIS A 1008 -14.98 29.41 -36.28
C HIS A 1008 -15.01 29.25 -37.80
N VAL A 1009 -14.44 30.22 -38.51
CA VAL A 1009 -14.14 30.08 -39.95
C VAL A 1009 -12.94 29.14 -40.09
N LEU A 1010 -13.11 28.03 -40.80
CA LEU A 1010 -12.05 27.05 -41.03
C LEU A 1010 -11.55 27.14 -42.47
N THR A 1011 -10.24 27.03 -42.68
CA THR A 1011 -9.64 27.05 -44.02
C THR A 1011 -8.97 25.71 -44.29
N PHE A 1012 -9.42 25.01 -45.33
CA PHE A 1012 -8.88 23.70 -45.74
C PHE A 1012 -8.16 23.80 -47.07
N ASN A 1013 -7.00 23.14 -47.17
CA ASN A 1013 -6.36 22.82 -48.44
C ASN A 1013 -6.82 21.43 -48.86
N VAL A 1014 -7.55 21.35 -49.97
CA VAL A 1014 -8.05 20.09 -50.52
C VAL A 1014 -7.19 19.68 -51.70
N SER A 1015 -6.75 18.43 -51.78
CA SER A 1015 -6.02 17.90 -52.94
C SER A 1015 -6.42 16.46 -53.26
N MET A 1016 -6.77 16.18 -54.53
CA MET A 1016 -7.02 14.82 -55.01
C MET A 1016 -5.72 14.21 -55.54
N ASP A 1017 -5.32 13.06 -55.00
CA ASP A 1017 -4.12 12.35 -55.44
C ASP A 1017 -4.38 11.67 -56.81
N PRO A 1018 -3.45 11.78 -57.78
CA PRO A 1018 -3.57 11.09 -59.06
C PRO A 1018 -3.46 9.57 -58.87
N SER A 1019 -4.17 8.80 -59.70
CA SER A 1019 -4.13 7.33 -59.68
C SER A 1019 -3.98 6.78 -61.09
N ASP A 1020 -3.31 5.63 -61.22
CA ASP A 1020 -3.20 4.90 -62.49
C ASP A 1020 -4.50 4.14 -62.84
N THR A 1021 -5.37 3.91 -61.85
CA THR A 1021 -6.60 3.11 -61.99
C THR A 1021 -7.83 3.91 -62.42
N PHE A 1022 -7.78 5.25 -62.38
CA PHE A 1022 -8.86 6.12 -62.84
C PHE A 1022 -8.38 7.51 -63.25
N HIS A 1023 -9.15 8.17 -64.12
CA HIS A 1023 -9.05 9.61 -64.33
C HIS A 1023 -10.19 10.32 -63.59
N PHE A 1024 -10.00 11.58 -63.21
CA PHE A 1024 -11.06 12.36 -62.58
C PHE A 1024 -11.20 13.76 -63.18
N GLU A 1025 -12.43 14.25 -63.22
CA GLU A 1025 -12.81 15.62 -63.52
C GLU A 1025 -13.30 16.28 -62.22
N GLY A 1026 -12.66 17.39 -61.81
CA GLY A 1026 -13.01 18.11 -60.58
C GLY A 1026 -11.89 19.03 -60.07
N PRO A 1027 -12.12 19.77 -58.97
CA PRO A 1027 -11.14 20.71 -58.41
C PRO A 1027 -9.88 20.00 -57.88
N LYS A 1028 -8.72 20.22 -58.50
CA LYS A 1028 -7.50 19.48 -58.16
C LYS A 1028 -6.81 19.92 -56.86
N GLN A 1029 -6.69 21.23 -56.61
CA GLN A 1029 -6.06 21.80 -55.40
C GLN A 1029 -6.75 23.09 -54.89
N PRO A 1030 -8.06 23.09 -54.56
CA PRO A 1030 -8.69 24.30 -54.04
C PRO A 1030 -8.32 24.52 -52.56
N GLY A 1031 -7.97 25.77 -52.23
CA GLY A 1031 -8.05 26.26 -50.85
C GLY A 1031 -9.47 26.74 -50.59
N VAL A 1032 -10.16 26.16 -49.61
CA VAL A 1032 -11.56 26.49 -49.33
C VAL A 1032 -11.75 26.99 -47.91
N GLN A 1033 -12.57 28.03 -47.76
CA GLN A 1033 -12.96 28.58 -46.46
C GLN A 1033 -14.40 28.16 -46.16
N LEU A 1034 -14.61 27.47 -45.03
CA LEU A 1034 -15.92 27.08 -44.53
C LEU A 1034 -16.31 28.02 -43.38
N MET A 1035 -17.45 28.69 -43.56
CA MET A 1035 -18.03 29.54 -42.53
C MET A 1035 -18.55 28.68 -41.36
N PRO A 1036 -18.74 29.28 -40.17
CA PRO A 1036 -19.38 28.61 -39.04
C PRO A 1036 -20.72 27.99 -39.44
N LEU A 1037 -20.98 26.77 -38.96
CA LEU A 1037 -22.25 26.06 -39.17
C LEU A 1037 -22.65 25.92 -40.65
N THR A 1038 -21.67 25.70 -41.54
CA THR A 1038 -21.93 25.49 -42.98
C THR A 1038 -21.40 24.16 -43.50
N ARG A 1039 -21.95 23.76 -44.64
CA ARG A 1039 -21.52 22.60 -45.43
C ARG A 1039 -21.04 23.04 -46.80
N LEU A 1040 -19.98 22.42 -47.28
CA LEU A 1040 -19.50 22.57 -48.65
C LEU A 1040 -19.53 21.21 -49.33
N VAL A 1041 -20.14 21.14 -50.50
CA VAL A 1041 -20.16 19.95 -51.34
C VAL A 1041 -19.15 20.12 -52.47
N MET A 1042 -18.34 19.09 -52.69
CA MET A 1042 -17.36 19.01 -53.76
C MET A 1042 -17.57 17.73 -54.57
N GLU A 1043 -17.81 17.87 -55.86
CA GLU A 1043 -18.07 16.75 -56.75
C GLU A 1043 -16.85 16.43 -57.61
N TYR A 1044 -16.56 15.14 -57.75
CA TYR A 1044 -15.52 14.59 -58.60
C TYR A 1044 -16.11 13.49 -59.48
N ARG A 1045 -16.09 13.70 -60.79
CA ARG A 1045 -16.51 12.66 -61.72
C ARG A 1045 -15.32 11.76 -62.03
N ILE A 1046 -15.42 10.50 -61.65
CA ILE A 1046 -14.41 9.47 -61.86
C ILE A 1046 -14.70 8.69 -63.14
N TYR A 1047 -13.64 8.46 -63.92
CA TYR A 1047 -13.60 7.62 -65.10
C TYR A 1047 -12.71 6.40 -64.83
N PRO A 1048 -13.31 5.23 -64.52
CA PRO A 1048 -12.58 3.99 -64.26
C PRO A 1048 -11.73 3.52 -65.45
N ARG A 1049 -10.51 3.05 -65.17
CA ARG A 1049 -9.64 2.35 -66.15
C ARG A 1049 -9.59 0.83 -65.92
N ILE A 1050 -10.14 0.36 -64.80
CA ILE A 1050 -10.25 -1.06 -64.43
C ILE A 1050 -11.72 -1.47 -64.36
N LYS A 1051 -11.99 -2.77 -64.41
CA LYS A 1051 -13.34 -3.37 -64.32
C LYS A 1051 -13.33 -4.51 -63.30
N HIS A 1052 -14.46 -4.75 -62.65
CA HIS A 1052 -14.67 -5.82 -61.67
C HIS A 1052 -13.67 -5.75 -60.49
N ASP A 1053 -13.27 -4.54 -60.11
CA ASP A 1053 -12.30 -4.33 -59.03
C ASP A 1053 -12.55 -2.98 -58.32
N TRP A 1054 -11.96 -2.82 -57.14
CA TRP A 1054 -12.08 -1.64 -56.30
C TRP A 1054 -11.08 -0.56 -56.71
N ILE A 1055 -11.59 0.65 -56.97
CA ILE A 1055 -10.77 1.83 -57.20
C ILE A 1055 -10.54 2.57 -55.89
N ARG A 1056 -9.27 2.92 -55.61
CA ARG A 1056 -8.90 3.71 -54.44
C ARG A 1056 -8.80 5.20 -54.76
N ALA A 1057 -9.82 5.98 -54.41
CA ALA A 1057 -9.80 7.44 -54.50
C ALA A 1057 -9.29 8.05 -53.19
N THR A 1058 -8.22 8.86 -53.28
CA THR A 1058 -7.60 9.49 -52.10
C THR A 1058 -7.68 11.01 -52.21
N LEU A 1059 -8.65 11.59 -51.51
CA LEU A 1059 -8.74 13.02 -51.29
C LEU A 1059 -8.04 13.36 -49.98
N ARG A 1060 -7.20 14.40 -49.98
CA ARG A 1060 -6.53 14.92 -48.79
C ARG A 1060 -7.16 16.26 -48.43
N VAL A 1061 -7.59 16.43 -47.17
CA VAL A 1061 -8.21 17.66 -46.67
C VAL A 1061 -7.44 18.10 -45.44
N VAL A 1062 -6.59 19.11 -45.59
CA VAL A 1062 -5.68 19.57 -44.52
C VAL A 1062 -6.14 20.93 -44.01
N ASP A 1063 -6.37 21.04 -42.70
CA ASP A 1063 -6.59 22.34 -42.05
C ASP A 1063 -5.33 23.20 -42.17
N LYS A 1064 -5.46 24.40 -42.73
CA LYS A 1064 -4.34 25.31 -43.01
C LYS A 1064 -3.67 25.86 -41.75
N TYR A 1065 -4.44 26.05 -40.67
CA TYR A 1065 -3.93 26.67 -39.45
C TYR A 1065 -3.28 25.64 -38.52
N TYR A 1066 -3.92 24.49 -38.35
CA TYR A 1066 -3.45 23.42 -37.46
C TYR A 1066 -2.59 22.35 -38.16
N ASN A 1067 -2.50 22.38 -39.49
CA ASN A 1067 -1.82 21.38 -40.31
C ASN A 1067 -2.29 19.93 -40.02
N LYS A 1068 -3.56 19.78 -39.66
CA LYS A 1068 -4.20 18.48 -39.34
C LYS A 1068 -4.95 17.96 -40.56
N ASN A 1069 -4.70 16.70 -40.93
CA ASN A 1069 -5.44 16.03 -42.01
C ASN A 1069 -6.77 15.49 -41.45
N LEU A 1070 -7.88 15.86 -42.08
CA LEU A 1070 -9.20 15.36 -41.71
C LEU A 1070 -9.43 13.96 -42.29
N ARG A 1071 -9.93 13.06 -41.45
CA ARG A 1071 -10.33 11.72 -41.90
C ARG A 1071 -11.63 11.82 -42.70
N ILE A 1072 -11.66 11.15 -43.85
CA ILE A 1072 -12.87 11.04 -44.66
C ILE A 1072 -13.64 9.80 -44.23
N ALA A 1073 -14.90 10.00 -43.84
CA ALA A 1073 -15.83 8.92 -43.54
C ALA A 1073 -16.52 8.47 -44.82
N ALA A 1074 -16.45 7.16 -45.10
CA ALA A 1074 -17.16 6.54 -46.21
C ALA A 1074 -18.64 6.41 -45.86
N THR A 1075 -19.51 6.81 -46.77
CA THR A 1075 -20.96 6.72 -46.65
C THR A 1075 -21.52 5.85 -47.80
N ASP A 1076 -22.69 6.17 -48.36
CA ASP A 1076 -23.32 5.34 -49.38
C ASP A 1076 -22.45 5.14 -50.64
N GLY A 1077 -22.36 3.88 -51.10
CA GLY A 1077 -21.61 3.51 -52.31
C GLY A 1077 -20.09 3.43 -52.17
N VAL A 1078 -19.53 3.67 -50.97
CA VAL A 1078 -18.09 3.76 -50.74
C VAL A 1078 -17.66 2.94 -49.52
N LYS A 1079 -16.46 2.34 -49.57
CA LYS A 1079 -15.86 1.61 -48.45
C LYS A 1079 -14.57 2.28 -47.99
N ALA A 1080 -14.29 2.34 -46.69
CA ALA A 1080 -13.02 2.87 -46.18
C ALA A 1080 -11.85 1.89 -46.46
N ALA A 1081 -10.69 2.42 -46.88
CA ALA A 1081 -9.47 1.62 -47.07
C ALA A 1081 -8.58 1.60 -45.81
N ASP A 1082 -7.97 0.45 -45.49
CA ASP A 1082 -7.12 0.26 -44.29
C ASP A 1082 -5.91 1.21 -44.19
N LYS A 1083 -5.43 1.76 -45.31
CA LYS A 1083 -4.26 2.66 -45.40
C LYS A 1083 -4.63 4.13 -45.69
N GLY A 1084 -5.89 4.52 -45.46
CA GLY A 1084 -6.42 5.85 -45.80
C GLY A 1084 -6.89 5.97 -47.25
N GLY A 1085 -7.96 6.72 -47.49
CA GLY A 1085 -8.64 6.78 -48.80
C GLY A 1085 -9.90 5.93 -48.87
N LEU A 1086 -10.61 6.01 -49.99
CA LEU A 1086 -11.93 5.44 -50.22
C LEU A 1086 -11.86 4.42 -51.36
N LEU A 1087 -12.54 3.28 -51.18
CA LEU A 1087 -12.70 2.22 -52.16
C LEU A 1087 -14.08 2.34 -52.79
N VAL A 1088 -14.12 2.37 -54.11
CA VAL A 1088 -15.34 2.44 -54.91
C VAL A 1088 -15.35 1.23 -55.83
N TRP A 1089 -16.42 0.44 -55.78
CA TRP A 1089 -16.54 -0.75 -56.61
C TRP A 1089 -16.82 -0.34 -58.05
N VAL A 1090 -16.07 -0.92 -58.99
CA VAL A 1090 -16.39 -0.82 -60.41
C VAL A 1090 -16.85 -2.18 -60.90
N PRO A 1091 -18.10 -2.29 -61.39
CA PRO A 1091 -18.67 -3.56 -61.81
C PRO A 1091 -18.01 -4.18 -63.05
#